data_AF-A0A0B1ZS69-F1
#
_entry.id   AF-A0A0B1ZS69-F1
#
_cell.length_a   1.000
_cell.length_b   1.000
_cell.length_c   1.000
_cell.angle_alpha   90.00
_cell.angle_beta   90.00
_cell.angle_gamma   90.00
#
_symmetry.space_group_name_H-M   'P 1'
#
loop_
_entity.id
_entity.type
_entity.pdbx_description
1 polymer ?
#
loop_
_entity_poly.entity_id
_entity_poly.type
_entity_poly.pdbx_seq_one_letter_code
_entity_poly.pdbx_strand_id
1 'polypeptide(L)'
;MTTFRLARLLKSSLSVCAPVALVATLSACGPDDGEASALGPAADVQWPTNPLGVNGGEALAMPAMPEARPMIEEPPAAPARYDASYREAPAYYDSYRDDYARPDPAYYEQDTGLDSYAMLALAATLGSVLADSPPDYGFRYGDVEPWAWRTGDDYVRYAEPIRGGSYRTYYYAPGQDYPFLVRDPYYSYGYREDRVVVIYDRAGRVLDPHRARIQRRIGRRYFDRSRELHRAALRSHHRGVSAPRWARHRHHFAEAQRDWERKRRDRREWRAWDRRHEPALTARWSMERAARNYAGDRFSSWQKADYRGPAPRFYREARKNRALMHKVRAERARVYRVSRQETARRASRFAARGHREVPKFAETHARRNLDRHPGQVRRAALQRKAQMQKLRADRKQIERRRDARRNLLHRREVQQHTRRGSNRHFAGQHQHQVQRRKQTRHHAEVRGRMDARRNLAARQEQAGKAARMQAQRKHKAKVAERRQSRAAKAELARHMQAQKARAAHKAQALQKARAEHKAQALQKARAAQARAQHAREKAHRQKQARNAAKVRRQQMARKAEQARQAQARKAEARALARKAEQARQVQARKARSRALAQKAKQQARQQQARQQVNRRHAQQQAKQRQAHQRRAQFRQAKRRAQAQRHEARRKTGGHLAHN
;
A
#
# COMPACT_ATOMS: atom_id res chain seq x y z
N MET A 1 -60.51 13.84 28.49
CA MET A 1 -61.33 12.93 29.32
C MET A 1 -61.65 11.69 28.51
N THR A 2 -60.99 10.55 28.80
CA THR A 2 -61.53 9.19 28.65
C THR A 2 -60.49 8.19 29.15
N THR A 3 -60.82 7.57 30.27
CA THR A 3 -60.18 6.44 30.96
C THR A 3 -60.65 5.10 30.36
N PHE A 4 -59.82 4.05 30.29
CA PHE A 4 -60.16 2.61 30.49
C PHE A 4 -58.84 1.78 30.36
N ARG A 5 -58.25 1.17 31.41
CA ARG A 5 -58.55 -0.08 32.17
C ARG A 5 -58.25 -1.42 31.46
N LEU A 6 -57.39 -2.22 32.13
CA LEU A 6 -57.36 -3.69 32.30
C LEU A 6 -56.90 -4.62 31.14
N ALA A 7 -55.86 -5.44 31.38
CA ALA A 7 -56.02 -6.86 31.78
C ALA A 7 -54.67 -7.57 32.11
N ARG A 8 -54.75 -8.45 33.11
CA ARG A 8 -53.74 -9.35 33.70
C ARG A 8 -53.36 -10.51 32.77
N LEU A 9 -52.17 -11.10 32.98
CA LEU A 9 -52.03 -12.53 33.35
C LEU A 9 -50.60 -12.87 33.82
N LEU A 10 -50.49 -13.14 35.12
CA LEU A 10 -49.43 -13.90 35.79
C LEU A 10 -49.76 -15.39 35.68
N LYS A 11 -48.77 -16.25 35.41
CA LYS A 11 -48.72 -17.61 35.96
C LYS A 11 -47.30 -18.17 35.98
N SER A 12 -47.04 -18.85 37.09
CA SER A 12 -45.78 -19.26 37.70
C SER A 12 -45.15 -20.54 37.11
N SER A 13 -43.82 -20.61 37.23
CA SER A 13 -42.95 -21.70 37.73
C SER A 13 -43.12 -23.16 37.28
N LEU A 14 -41.99 -23.77 36.87
CA LEU A 14 -41.44 -25.13 37.15
C LEU A 14 -40.31 -25.38 36.12
N SER A 15 -39.00 -25.29 36.44
CA SER A 15 -38.14 -26.22 37.18
C SER A 15 -38.19 -27.67 36.67
N VAL A 16 -37.23 -28.05 35.82
CA VAL A 16 -36.76 -29.45 35.66
C VAL A 16 -35.24 -29.43 35.48
N CYS A 17 -34.55 -30.06 36.42
CA CYS A 17 -33.14 -30.42 36.38
C CYS A 17 -32.90 -31.61 35.43
N ALA A 18 -31.74 -31.64 34.77
CA ALA A 18 -31.18 -32.87 34.23
C ALA A 18 -29.66 -32.87 34.50
N PRO A 19 -29.11 -33.87 35.22
CA PRO A 19 -27.69 -34.09 35.33
C PRO A 19 -27.22 -35.09 34.25
N VAL A 20 -26.08 -34.83 33.62
CA VAL A 20 -25.32 -35.85 32.90
C VAL A 20 -23.89 -35.82 33.43
N ALA A 21 -23.48 -36.95 33.98
CA ALA A 21 -22.16 -37.20 34.55
C ALA A 21 -21.27 -38.00 33.59
N LEU A 22 -19.95 -37.96 33.87
CA LEU A 22 -18.85 -38.83 33.40
C LEU A 22 -18.40 -38.63 31.94
N VAL A 23 -17.12 -38.52 31.58
CA VAL A 23 -15.93 -39.27 32.05
C VAL A 23 -14.67 -38.40 32.01
N ALA A 24 -13.83 -38.56 33.03
CA ALA A 24 -12.47 -38.04 33.11
C ALA A 24 -11.46 -38.97 32.40
N THR A 25 -10.54 -38.39 31.63
CA THR A 25 -9.23 -38.99 31.33
C THR A 25 -8.15 -37.92 31.43
N LEU A 26 -7.49 -37.86 32.59
CA LEU A 26 -6.21 -37.21 32.82
C LEU A 26 -5.11 -38.26 32.60
N SER A 27 -4.14 -37.98 31.73
CA SER A 27 -2.77 -38.55 31.77
C SER A 27 -1.94 -37.96 30.63
N ALA A 28 -1.18 -36.90 30.91
CA ALA A 28 0.15 -36.61 30.33
C ALA A 28 0.70 -35.30 30.94
N CYS A 29 1.25 -35.40 32.14
CA CYS A 29 2.21 -34.42 32.65
C CYS A 29 3.56 -34.64 31.94
N GLY A 30 4.01 -33.65 31.18
CA GLY A 30 5.42 -33.46 30.82
C GLY A 30 5.90 -32.14 31.43
N PRO A 31 7.13 -32.06 31.95
CA PRO A 31 7.56 -30.93 32.76
C PRO A 31 7.76 -29.67 31.90
N ASP A 32 7.07 -28.60 32.30
CA ASP A 32 7.31 -27.23 31.87
C ASP A 32 8.62 -26.73 32.47
N ASP A 33 9.70 -26.83 31.71
CA ASP A 33 10.89 -26.01 31.95
C ASP A 33 10.63 -24.60 31.39
N GLY A 34 10.61 -23.63 32.30
CA GLY A 34 10.22 -22.25 32.02
C GLY A 34 11.10 -21.56 30.98
N GLU A 35 10.50 -21.26 29.83
CA GLU A 35 10.84 -20.06 29.09
C GLU A 35 9.84 -18.96 29.43
N ALA A 36 10.24 -18.10 30.36
CA ALA A 36 9.72 -16.74 30.51
C ALA A 36 9.99 -15.96 29.22
N SER A 37 9.23 -16.24 28.16
CA SER A 37 9.11 -15.37 27.01
C SER A 37 8.15 -14.25 27.38
N ALA A 38 8.69 -13.05 27.44
CA ALA A 38 7.98 -11.79 27.55
C ALA A 38 6.74 -11.76 26.63
N LEU A 39 5.57 -11.96 27.22
CA LEU A 39 4.28 -11.63 26.63
C LEU A 39 4.21 -10.11 26.50
N GLY A 40 4.58 -9.61 25.32
CA GLY A 40 4.35 -8.22 24.94
C GLY A 40 2.85 -7.96 24.75
N PRO A 41 2.30 -6.85 25.24
CA PRO A 41 0.89 -6.52 25.09
C PRO A 41 0.60 -6.00 23.67
N ALA A 42 0.37 -6.88 22.69
CA ALA A 42 -0.03 -6.48 21.32
C ALA A 42 -0.64 -7.59 20.43
N ALA A 43 -1.06 -8.74 20.96
CA ALA A 43 -1.26 -9.94 20.15
C ALA A 43 -2.62 -10.07 19.42
N ASP A 44 -3.69 -9.41 19.87
CA ASP A 44 -5.04 -9.86 19.47
C ASP A 44 -5.58 -9.30 18.15
N VAL A 45 -4.98 -8.22 17.64
CA VAL A 45 -5.14 -7.89 16.22
C VAL A 45 -3.96 -8.55 15.52
N GLN A 46 -4.17 -9.76 14.99
CA GLN A 46 -3.20 -10.40 14.09
C GLN A 46 -3.10 -9.53 12.83
N TRP A 47 -2.26 -8.49 12.92
CA TRP A 47 -2.13 -7.51 11.87
C TRP A 47 -1.76 -8.22 10.57
N PRO A 48 -2.15 -7.69 9.40
CA PRO A 48 -1.76 -8.20 8.09
C PRO A 48 -0.24 -8.28 7.84
N THR A 49 0.57 -7.92 8.84
CA THR A 49 2.00 -7.62 8.77
C THR A 49 2.87 -8.85 8.59
N ASN A 50 2.29 -10.04 8.53
CA ASN A 50 2.97 -11.21 8.00
C ASN A 50 2.68 -11.36 6.50
N PRO A 51 3.40 -10.66 5.59
CA PRO A 51 3.22 -10.78 4.14
C PRO A 51 3.49 -12.19 3.61
N LEU A 52 4.01 -13.08 4.46
CA LEU A 52 4.53 -14.40 4.13
C LEU A 52 3.93 -15.51 5.01
N GLY A 53 2.77 -15.30 5.65
CA GLY A 53 2.00 -16.38 6.29
C GLY A 53 1.61 -17.55 5.36
N VAL A 54 2.04 -17.50 4.10
CA VAL A 54 2.14 -18.64 3.18
C VAL A 54 3.47 -19.35 3.47
N ASN A 55 3.48 -20.19 4.50
CA ASN A 55 4.55 -21.16 4.71
C ASN A 55 4.56 -22.15 3.53
N GLY A 56 5.41 -21.89 2.53
CA GLY A 56 5.83 -22.90 1.55
C GLY A 56 4.90 -23.12 0.36
N GLY A 57 5.31 -22.63 -0.81
CA GLY A 57 5.18 -23.34 -2.08
C GLY A 57 3.80 -23.54 -2.72
N GLU A 58 2.70 -23.49 -1.97
CA GLU A 58 1.36 -23.56 -2.54
C GLU A 58 1.10 -22.33 -3.39
N ALA A 59 0.65 -22.61 -4.61
CA ALA A 59 0.50 -21.61 -5.64
C ALA A 59 -0.33 -20.43 -5.10
N LEU A 60 0.23 -19.24 -5.32
CA LEU A 60 -0.27 -17.88 -5.16
C LEU A 60 -1.63 -17.61 -5.85
N ALA A 61 -2.52 -18.59 -5.90
CA ALA A 61 -3.92 -18.43 -6.25
C ALA A 61 -4.54 -17.61 -5.12
N MET A 62 -4.98 -16.41 -5.46
CA MET A 62 -5.67 -15.58 -4.49
C MET A 62 -6.94 -16.27 -4.04
N PRO A 63 -7.40 -15.98 -2.81
CA PRO A 63 -8.79 -16.21 -2.50
C PRO A 63 -9.65 -15.47 -3.54
N ALA A 64 -10.69 -16.14 -4.03
CA ALA A 64 -11.50 -15.63 -5.11
C ALA A 64 -12.20 -14.35 -4.64
N MET A 65 -11.95 -13.23 -5.33
CA MET A 65 -12.71 -12.00 -5.07
C MET A 65 -14.21 -12.30 -5.15
N PRO A 66 -15.00 -11.86 -4.15
CA PRO A 66 -16.44 -12.04 -4.19
C PRO A 66 -16.99 -11.34 -5.43
N GLU A 67 -17.90 -12.02 -6.13
CA GLU A 67 -18.53 -11.41 -7.31
C GLU A 67 -19.48 -10.31 -6.86
N ALA A 68 -19.30 -9.09 -7.40
CA ALA A 68 -20.26 -8.03 -7.20
C ALA A 68 -21.62 -8.43 -7.78
N ARG A 69 -22.69 -8.13 -7.03
CA ARG A 69 -24.04 -8.18 -7.57
C ARG A 69 -24.11 -7.19 -8.74
N PRO A 70 -24.70 -7.61 -9.87
CA PRO A 70 -24.83 -6.73 -11.03
C PRO A 70 -25.61 -5.49 -10.59
N MET A 71 -25.06 -4.31 -10.91
CA MET A 71 -25.71 -3.05 -10.58
C MET A 71 -27.03 -2.93 -11.34
N ILE A 72 -27.98 -2.22 -10.75
CA ILE A 72 -29.31 -2.03 -11.32
C ILE A 72 -29.46 -0.59 -11.80
N GLU A 73 -30.22 -0.41 -12.88
CA GLU A 73 -30.58 0.90 -13.45
C GLU A 73 -31.79 1.52 -12.77
N GLU A 74 -32.24 0.95 -11.65
CA GLU A 74 -33.43 1.44 -10.98
C GLU A 74 -33.31 2.94 -10.65
N PRO A 75 -34.38 3.71 -10.95
CA PRO A 75 -34.48 5.09 -10.50
C PRO A 75 -34.28 5.09 -8.99
N PRO A 76 -33.67 6.16 -8.45
CA PRO A 76 -33.40 6.21 -7.02
C PRO A 76 -34.68 5.88 -6.27
N ALA A 77 -34.65 4.82 -5.45
CA ALA A 77 -35.65 4.65 -4.41
C ALA A 77 -35.84 6.01 -3.73
N ALA A 78 -37.09 6.38 -3.44
CA ALA A 78 -37.43 7.63 -2.78
C ALA A 78 -36.38 7.90 -1.70
N PRO A 79 -35.81 9.13 -1.62
CA PRO A 79 -34.67 9.42 -0.76
C PRO A 79 -34.97 8.80 0.59
N ALA A 80 -34.08 7.88 1.02
CA ALA A 80 -34.28 7.11 2.24
C ALA A 80 -34.76 8.10 3.30
N ARG A 81 -36.00 7.92 3.78
CA ARG A 81 -36.53 8.74 4.86
C ARG A 81 -35.68 8.37 6.05
N TYR A 82 -34.67 9.19 6.33
CA TYR A 82 -33.93 9.07 7.56
C TYR A 82 -34.96 9.26 8.67
N ASP A 83 -35.13 8.25 9.52
CA ASP A 83 -35.97 8.37 10.71
C ASP A 83 -35.63 9.68 11.42
N ALA A 84 -36.66 10.40 11.89
CA ALA A 84 -36.52 11.68 12.59
C ALA A 84 -35.65 11.57 13.85
N SER A 85 -35.46 10.36 14.41
CA SER A 85 -34.47 10.08 15.45
C SER A 85 -33.02 10.32 15.00
N TYR A 86 -32.75 10.37 13.69
CA TYR A 86 -31.50 10.80 13.05
C TYR A 86 -31.46 12.32 12.82
N ARG A 87 -32.02 13.11 13.74
CA ARG A 87 -31.94 14.57 13.72
C ARG A 87 -30.48 15.00 13.93
N GLU A 88 -29.84 15.34 12.80
CA GLU A 88 -28.48 15.86 12.69
C GLU A 88 -27.40 14.89 13.22
N ALA A 89 -26.15 15.02 12.75
CA ALA A 89 -25.05 14.73 13.67
C ALA A 89 -25.35 15.66 14.84
N PRO A 90 -25.80 15.15 16.00
CA PRO A 90 -26.74 15.89 16.82
C PRO A 90 -26.18 17.29 17.09
N ALA A 91 -27.06 18.28 17.32
CA ALA A 91 -26.66 19.55 17.93
C ALA A 91 -25.83 19.37 19.24
N TYR A 92 -25.52 18.14 19.64
CA TYR A 92 -24.42 17.65 20.45
C TYR A 92 -23.08 18.38 20.31
N TYR A 93 -22.73 18.99 19.16
CA TYR A 93 -21.52 19.83 19.11
C TYR A 93 -21.69 21.19 19.81
N ASP A 94 -22.92 21.72 19.94
CA ASP A 94 -23.20 23.04 20.52
C ASP A 94 -24.01 23.03 21.83
N SER A 95 -24.70 21.93 22.19
CA SER A 95 -25.70 21.93 23.28
C SER A 95 -25.32 21.21 24.59
N TYR A 96 -24.08 20.73 24.77
CA TYR A 96 -23.74 19.97 25.97
C TYR A 96 -23.10 20.80 27.08
N ARG A 97 -23.94 21.41 27.92
CA ARG A 97 -23.49 22.10 29.13
C ARG A 97 -23.80 21.38 30.46
N ASP A 98 -24.93 20.68 30.64
CA ASP A 98 -25.38 20.48 32.04
C ASP A 98 -25.58 19.06 32.61
N ASP A 99 -25.57 17.96 31.86
CA ASP A 99 -25.83 16.64 32.47
C ASP A 99 -24.74 15.59 32.17
N TYR A 100 -23.80 15.36 33.11
CA TYR A 100 -22.90 14.22 33.02
C TYR A 100 -22.55 13.55 34.35
N ALA A 101 -23.14 12.36 34.55
CA ALA A 101 -22.49 11.27 35.29
C ALA A 101 -21.11 10.98 34.68
N ARG A 102 -20.07 10.86 35.53
CA ARG A 102 -18.69 10.60 35.12
C ARG A 102 -18.60 9.26 34.37
N PRO A 103 -18.11 9.22 33.11
CA PRO A 103 -17.87 7.96 32.42
C PRO A 103 -16.75 7.17 33.12
N ASP A 104 -16.92 5.86 33.20
CA ASP A 104 -15.95 4.92 33.78
C ASP A 104 -14.56 5.10 33.13
N PRO A 105 -13.52 5.45 33.91
CA PRO A 105 -12.15 5.57 33.44
C PRO A 105 -11.59 4.27 32.82
N ALA A 106 -12.05 3.09 33.27
CA ALA A 106 -11.51 1.79 32.88
C ALA A 106 -11.75 1.43 31.39
N TYR A 107 -12.65 2.12 30.70
CA TYR A 107 -13.01 1.82 29.31
C TYR A 107 -12.05 2.42 28.26
N TYR A 108 -11.00 3.14 28.65
CA TYR A 108 -10.04 3.74 27.70
C TYR A 108 -8.60 3.56 28.13
N GLU A 109 -7.89 2.73 27.37
CA GLU A 109 -6.45 2.66 27.42
C GLU A 109 -5.87 3.57 26.34
N GLN A 110 -5.16 4.61 26.76
CA GLN A 110 -4.42 5.44 25.83
C GLN A 110 -3.08 4.77 25.50
N ASP A 111 -3.12 3.72 24.70
CA ASP A 111 -1.89 3.21 24.09
C ASP A 111 -1.43 4.22 23.02
N THR A 112 -0.51 5.11 23.39
CA THR A 112 0.08 6.13 22.51
C THR A 112 1.19 5.58 21.62
N GLY A 113 1.40 4.26 21.60
CA GLY A 113 2.40 3.61 20.75
C GLY A 113 2.19 3.84 19.26
N LEU A 114 3.16 3.42 18.44
CA LEU A 114 3.04 3.46 16.96
C LEU A 114 1.83 2.68 16.43
N ASP A 115 1.31 1.75 17.22
CA ASP A 115 0.14 0.93 16.91
C ASP A 115 -1.17 1.73 17.02
N SER A 116 -1.15 2.86 17.73
CA SER A 116 -2.26 3.82 17.76
C SER A 116 -2.64 4.35 16.38
N TYR A 117 -1.78 4.23 15.36
CA TYR A 117 -2.09 4.63 13.98
C TYR A 117 -2.39 3.46 13.05
N ALA A 118 -2.18 2.23 13.50
CA ALA A 118 -2.26 1.06 12.63
C ALA A 118 -3.69 0.84 12.11
N MET A 119 -4.71 1.07 12.92
CA MET A 119 -6.13 0.91 12.51
C MET A 119 -6.50 1.92 11.43
N LEU A 120 -6.11 3.19 11.65
CA LEU A 120 -6.36 4.26 10.71
C LEU A 120 -5.61 4.06 9.40
N ALA A 121 -4.32 3.67 9.47
CA ALA A 121 -3.50 3.43 8.29
C ALA A 121 -3.95 2.19 7.51
N LEU A 122 -4.44 1.14 8.19
CA LEU A 122 -5.04 -0.02 7.57
C LEU A 122 -6.32 0.36 6.81
N ALA A 123 -7.24 1.08 7.46
CA ALA A 123 -8.46 1.58 6.81
C ALA A 123 -8.15 2.52 5.64
N ALA A 124 -7.11 3.36 5.76
CA ALA A 124 -6.65 4.23 4.68
C ALA A 124 -6.16 3.43 3.48
N THR A 125 -5.44 2.34 3.77
CA THR A 125 -4.90 1.44 2.75
C THR A 125 -6.03 0.67 2.07
N LEU A 126 -6.99 0.11 2.83
CA LEU A 126 -8.21 -0.50 2.28
C LEU A 126 -9.01 0.49 1.44
N GLY A 127 -9.22 1.71 1.92
CA GLY A 127 -9.86 2.79 1.18
C GLY A 127 -9.18 3.07 -0.16
N SER A 128 -7.85 3.05 -0.19
CA SER A 128 -7.07 3.22 -1.43
C SER A 128 -7.18 2.02 -2.38
N VAL A 129 -7.32 0.80 -1.85
CA VAL A 129 -7.47 -0.44 -2.64
C VAL A 129 -8.84 -0.48 -3.29
N LEU A 130 -9.88 -0.07 -2.55
CA LEU A 130 -11.25 -0.01 -3.03
C LEU A 130 -11.51 1.22 -3.92
N ALA A 131 -10.79 2.32 -3.70
CA ALA A 131 -10.77 3.53 -4.52
C ALA A 131 -12.18 4.01 -4.96
N ASP A 132 -12.34 4.27 -6.25
CA ASP A 132 -13.59 4.66 -6.92
C ASP A 132 -14.34 3.46 -7.52
N SER A 133 -14.00 2.24 -7.10
CA SER A 133 -14.68 1.04 -7.56
C SER A 133 -16.12 0.98 -7.03
N PRO A 134 -17.07 0.47 -7.85
CA PRO A 134 -18.44 0.28 -7.40
C PRO A 134 -18.52 -0.68 -6.19
N PRO A 135 -19.51 -0.51 -5.30
CA PRO A 135 -19.76 -1.47 -4.23
C PRO A 135 -20.11 -2.85 -4.78
N ASP A 136 -19.82 -3.88 -4.00
CA ASP A 136 -20.11 -5.27 -4.36
C ASP A 136 -21.59 -5.58 -4.24
N TYR A 137 -22.26 -5.00 -3.25
CA TYR A 137 -23.70 -5.15 -3.06
C TYR A 137 -24.24 -4.06 -2.13
N GLY A 138 -25.55 -3.86 -2.21
CA GLY A 138 -26.36 -3.17 -1.20
C GLY A 138 -27.11 -4.18 -0.35
N PHE A 139 -27.52 -3.76 0.85
CA PHE A 139 -28.41 -4.55 1.70
C PHE A 139 -29.37 -3.61 2.46
N ARG A 140 -30.44 -4.16 3.02
CA ARG A 140 -31.42 -3.38 3.78
C ARG A 140 -31.00 -3.32 5.25
N TYR A 141 -31.06 -2.14 5.84
CA TYR A 141 -30.85 -1.94 7.28
C TYR A 141 -31.76 -0.83 7.78
N GLY A 142 -32.86 -1.18 8.45
CA GLY A 142 -33.95 -0.25 8.70
C GLY A 142 -34.44 0.37 7.38
N ASP A 143 -34.54 1.70 7.34
CA ASP A 143 -34.98 2.48 6.18
C ASP A 143 -33.84 2.89 5.24
N VAL A 144 -32.60 2.49 5.56
CA VAL A 144 -31.43 2.83 4.74
C VAL A 144 -30.92 1.62 3.95
N GLU A 145 -30.15 1.94 2.91
CA GLU A 145 -29.41 0.97 2.11
C GLU A 145 -27.92 1.25 2.24
N PRO A 146 -27.23 0.56 3.16
CA PRO A 146 -25.79 0.57 3.23
C PRO A 146 -25.18 -0.16 2.02
N TRP A 147 -23.98 0.27 1.64
CA TRP A 147 -23.19 -0.35 0.58
C TRP A 147 -22.02 -1.11 1.15
N ALA A 148 -21.68 -2.25 0.54
CA ALA A 148 -20.61 -3.11 0.99
C ALA A 148 -19.52 -3.26 -0.08
N TRP A 149 -18.28 -3.27 0.37
CA TRP A 149 -17.12 -3.77 -0.37
C TRP A 149 -16.49 -4.88 0.46
N ARG A 150 -16.17 -6.01 -0.16
CA ARG A 150 -15.47 -7.13 0.45
C ARG A 150 -14.26 -7.51 -0.40
N THR A 151 -13.07 -7.46 0.18
CA THR A 151 -11.85 -7.87 -0.53
C THR A 151 -11.82 -9.39 -0.71
N GLY A 152 -10.94 -9.90 -1.58
CA GLY A 152 -10.75 -11.35 -1.72
C GLY A 152 -10.31 -12.04 -0.43
N ASP A 153 -9.66 -11.33 0.49
CA ASP A 153 -9.24 -11.84 1.81
C ASP A 153 -10.19 -11.43 2.94
N ASP A 154 -11.49 -11.26 2.64
CA ASP A 154 -12.59 -11.06 3.59
C ASP A 154 -12.53 -9.81 4.48
N TYR A 155 -11.73 -8.81 4.14
CA TYR A 155 -11.92 -7.47 4.74
C TYR A 155 -13.20 -6.88 4.19
N VAL A 156 -14.02 -6.32 5.08
CA VAL A 156 -15.29 -5.71 4.71
C VAL A 156 -15.29 -4.24 5.05
N ARG A 157 -15.78 -3.43 4.12
CA ARG A 157 -16.12 -2.03 4.34
C ARG A 157 -17.60 -1.84 4.10
N TYR A 158 -18.31 -1.30 5.08
CA TYR A 158 -19.67 -0.78 4.86
C TYR A 158 -19.63 0.74 4.75
N ALA A 159 -20.46 1.30 3.88
CA ALA A 159 -20.79 2.72 3.86
C ALA A 159 -22.28 2.86 4.13
N GLU A 160 -22.59 3.32 5.33
CA GLU A 160 -23.95 3.64 5.74
C GLU A 160 -24.24 5.11 5.39
N PRO A 161 -25.31 5.39 4.63
CA PRO A 161 -25.72 6.76 4.40
C PRO A 161 -26.22 7.38 5.71
N ILE A 162 -25.80 8.62 5.99
CA ILE A 162 -26.26 9.41 7.12
C ILE A 162 -26.94 10.69 6.63
N ARG A 163 -27.71 11.33 7.51
CA ARG A 163 -28.38 12.60 7.20
C ARG A 163 -27.35 13.64 6.72
N GLY A 164 -27.76 14.49 5.78
CA GLY A 164 -26.88 15.48 5.14
C GLY A 164 -26.10 14.96 3.94
N GLY A 165 -26.46 13.78 3.41
CA GLY A 165 -25.87 13.24 2.16
C GLY A 165 -24.45 12.67 2.32
N SER A 166 -23.97 12.55 3.56
CA SER A 166 -22.66 11.97 3.86
C SER A 166 -22.76 10.48 4.19
N TYR A 167 -21.62 9.85 4.51
CA TYR A 167 -21.54 8.44 4.86
C TYR A 167 -20.72 8.22 6.12
N ARG A 168 -21.22 7.31 6.97
CA ARG A 168 -20.42 6.66 8.01
C ARG A 168 -19.86 5.35 7.45
N THR A 169 -18.56 5.14 7.58
CA THR A 169 -17.89 3.95 7.07
C THR A 169 -17.38 3.06 8.19
N TYR A 170 -17.60 1.75 8.06
CA TYR A 170 -17.23 0.73 9.03
C TYR A 170 -16.24 -0.23 8.38
N TYR A 171 -15.15 -0.58 9.07
CA TYR A 171 -14.11 -1.47 8.56
C TYR A 171 -13.97 -2.70 9.46
N TYR A 172 -14.12 -3.88 8.88
CA TYR A 172 -14.06 -5.17 9.56
C TYR A 172 -12.84 -5.95 9.08
N ALA A 173 -12.18 -6.61 10.02
CA ALA A 173 -11.17 -7.58 9.71
C ALA A 173 -11.84 -8.93 9.37
N PRO A 174 -11.13 -9.85 8.70
CA PRO A 174 -11.68 -11.14 8.33
C PRO A 174 -12.17 -11.92 9.57
N GLY A 175 -13.38 -12.46 9.49
CA GLY A 175 -14.00 -13.25 10.56
C GLY A 175 -14.50 -12.47 11.78
N GLN A 176 -14.29 -11.16 11.84
CA GLN A 176 -14.71 -10.34 12.98
C GLN A 176 -16.15 -9.86 12.83
N ASP A 177 -16.97 -9.99 13.89
CA ASP A 177 -18.35 -9.47 13.93
C ASP A 177 -18.42 -8.00 14.36
N TYR A 178 -17.27 -7.41 14.70
CA TYR A 178 -17.11 -6.01 15.07
C TYR A 178 -16.08 -5.28 14.18
N PRO A 179 -16.21 -3.96 14.00
CA PRO A 179 -15.27 -3.20 13.20
C PRO A 179 -13.99 -2.93 14.00
N PHE A 180 -12.83 -2.95 13.35
CA PHE A 180 -11.62 -2.41 13.95
C PHE A 180 -11.56 -0.87 13.84
N LEU A 181 -12.35 -0.28 12.92
CA LEU A 181 -12.48 1.17 12.77
C LEU A 181 -13.87 1.57 12.28
N VAL A 182 -14.46 2.58 12.91
CA VAL A 182 -15.63 3.31 12.40
C VAL A 182 -15.23 4.75 12.12
N ARG A 183 -15.67 5.30 10.99
CA ARG A 183 -15.38 6.68 10.60
C ARG A 183 -16.66 7.41 10.22
N ASP A 184 -16.84 8.58 10.81
CA ASP A 184 -17.85 9.56 10.41
C ASP A 184 -17.16 10.79 9.76
N PRO A 185 -17.91 11.84 9.36
CA PRO A 185 -17.32 13.02 8.71
C PRO A 185 -16.30 13.80 9.56
N TYR A 186 -16.34 13.65 10.89
CA TYR A 186 -15.62 14.48 11.86
C TYR A 186 -14.59 13.71 12.69
N TYR A 187 -14.83 12.43 12.95
CA TYR A 187 -14.01 11.59 13.82
C TYR A 187 -13.85 10.17 13.26
N SER A 188 -12.82 9.49 13.73
CA SER A 188 -12.62 8.06 13.53
C SER A 188 -12.43 7.38 14.88
N TYR A 189 -13.01 6.21 15.07
CA TYR A 189 -13.05 5.47 16.32
C TYR A 189 -12.42 4.11 16.04
N GLY A 190 -11.27 3.85 16.65
CA GLY A 190 -10.58 2.58 16.58
C GLY A 190 -11.01 1.68 17.74
N TYR A 191 -11.26 0.41 17.43
CA TYR A 191 -11.74 -0.57 18.39
C TYR A 191 -10.78 -1.73 18.53
N ARG A 192 -10.66 -2.21 19.75
CA ARG A 192 -10.14 -3.54 20.07
C ARG A 192 -11.24 -4.23 20.85
N GLU A 193 -11.73 -5.35 20.31
CA GLU A 193 -12.91 -6.04 20.85
C GLU A 193 -14.08 -5.06 20.97
N ASP A 194 -14.67 -4.93 22.16
CA ASP A 194 -15.82 -4.08 22.47
C ASP A 194 -15.44 -2.68 22.98
N ARG A 195 -14.16 -2.30 22.92
CA ARG A 195 -13.65 -1.06 23.53
C ARG A 195 -13.12 -0.07 22.50
N VAL A 196 -13.41 1.20 22.71
CA VAL A 196 -12.82 2.31 21.94
C VAL A 196 -11.42 2.58 22.47
N VAL A 197 -10.39 2.10 21.78
CA VAL A 197 -8.98 2.28 22.20
C VAL A 197 -8.36 3.58 21.70
N VAL A 198 -8.88 4.15 20.61
CA VAL A 198 -8.35 5.38 20.03
C VAL A 198 -9.44 6.16 19.32
N ILE A 199 -9.43 7.47 19.47
CA ILE A 199 -10.30 8.39 18.74
C ILE A 199 -9.41 9.36 17.98
N TYR A 200 -9.70 9.53 16.71
CA TYR A 200 -9.00 10.48 15.85
C TYR A 200 -9.94 11.60 15.44
N ASP A 201 -9.40 12.81 15.34
CA ASP A 201 -10.12 13.91 14.69
C ASP A 201 -10.19 13.74 13.17
N ARG A 202 -10.88 14.67 12.49
CA ARG A 202 -11.02 14.69 11.03
C ARG A 202 -9.65 14.68 10.33
N ALA A 203 -8.63 15.27 10.95
CA ALA A 203 -7.28 15.34 10.41
C ALA A 203 -6.47 14.06 10.66
N GLY A 204 -6.99 13.11 11.43
CA GLY A 204 -6.31 11.88 11.81
C GLY A 204 -5.33 12.07 12.97
N ARG A 205 -5.48 13.11 13.80
CA ARG A 205 -4.75 13.24 15.08
C ARG A 205 -5.47 12.42 16.12
N VAL A 206 -4.72 11.70 16.94
CA VAL A 206 -5.27 11.17 18.19
C VAL A 206 -5.83 12.34 18.99
N LEU A 207 -7.07 12.17 19.45
CA LEU A 207 -7.80 13.19 20.19
C LEU A 207 -7.25 13.28 21.62
N ASP A 208 -7.16 14.50 22.14
CA ASP A 208 -6.80 14.75 23.54
C ASP A 208 -7.77 14.02 24.50
N PRO A 209 -7.31 13.48 25.66
CA PRO A 209 -8.15 12.73 26.58
C PRO A 209 -9.44 13.41 27.01
N HIS A 210 -9.44 14.73 27.23
CA HIS A 210 -10.64 15.47 27.63
C HIS A 210 -11.70 15.45 26.52
N ARG A 211 -11.28 15.70 25.28
CA ARG A 211 -12.16 15.64 24.10
C ARG A 211 -12.56 14.20 23.77
N ALA A 212 -11.67 13.24 23.97
CA ALA A 212 -11.95 11.82 23.77
C ALA A 212 -13.07 11.34 24.69
N ARG A 213 -13.10 11.76 25.96
CA ARG A 213 -14.14 11.39 26.94
C ARG A 213 -15.56 11.66 26.42
N ILE A 214 -15.79 12.80 25.78
CA ILE A 214 -17.09 13.17 25.20
C ILE A 214 -17.45 12.25 24.02
N GLN A 215 -16.47 11.93 23.19
CA GLN A 215 -16.63 11.11 21.98
C GLN A 215 -16.75 9.61 22.28
N ARG A 216 -16.33 9.13 23.46
CA ARG A 216 -16.44 7.71 23.86
C ARG A 216 -17.88 7.19 23.82
N ARG A 217 -18.85 7.98 24.30
CA ARG A 217 -20.27 7.58 24.26
C ARG A 217 -20.78 7.41 22.84
N ILE A 218 -20.34 8.27 21.92
CA ILE A 218 -20.66 8.16 20.49
C ILE A 218 -20.00 6.93 19.90
N GLY A 219 -18.71 6.71 20.19
CA GLY A 219 -17.99 5.51 19.79
C GLY A 219 -18.69 4.23 20.25
N ARG A 220 -19.16 4.16 21.50
CA ARG A 220 -19.92 3.00 21.98
C ARG A 220 -21.21 2.76 21.18
N ARG A 221 -22.00 3.80 20.92
CA ARG A 221 -23.20 3.68 20.08
C ARG A 221 -22.88 3.21 18.67
N TYR A 222 -21.76 3.66 18.10
CA TYR A 222 -21.29 3.20 16.80
C TYR A 222 -20.82 1.75 16.81
N PHE A 223 -20.22 1.28 17.90
CA PHE A 223 -19.88 -0.12 18.10
C PHE A 223 -21.13 -1.00 18.08
N ASP A 224 -22.12 -0.70 18.91
CA ASP A 224 -23.34 -1.51 19.00
C ASP A 224 -24.07 -1.55 17.63
N ARG A 225 -24.21 -0.37 17.00
CA ARG A 225 -24.77 -0.23 15.65
C ARG A 225 -23.99 -1.01 14.60
N SER A 226 -22.67 -1.03 14.69
CA SER A 226 -21.84 -1.73 13.70
C SER A 226 -22.07 -3.24 13.73
N ARG A 227 -22.23 -3.84 14.91
CA ARG A 227 -22.55 -5.27 15.05
C ARG A 227 -23.92 -5.59 14.47
N GLU A 228 -24.92 -4.75 14.74
CA GLU A 228 -26.26 -4.88 14.14
C GLU A 228 -26.20 -4.77 12.61
N LEU A 229 -25.47 -3.78 12.10
CA LEU A 229 -25.26 -3.56 10.67
C LEU A 229 -24.57 -4.77 10.01
N HIS A 230 -23.54 -5.33 10.64
CA HIS A 230 -22.82 -6.49 10.13
C HIS A 230 -23.71 -7.74 10.11
N ARG A 231 -24.44 -8.00 11.20
CA ARG A 231 -25.44 -9.08 11.26
C ARG A 231 -26.53 -8.92 10.20
N ALA A 232 -27.00 -7.70 9.97
CA ALA A 232 -27.97 -7.41 8.92
C ALA A 232 -27.37 -7.69 7.53
N ALA A 233 -26.13 -7.30 7.28
CA ALA A 233 -25.44 -7.61 6.03
C ALA A 233 -25.29 -9.12 5.79
N LEU A 234 -25.09 -9.92 6.84
CA LEU A 234 -24.99 -11.38 6.75
C LEU A 234 -26.35 -12.05 6.49
N ARG A 235 -27.43 -11.58 7.13
CA ARG A 235 -28.78 -12.18 7.00
C ARG A 235 -29.59 -11.66 5.82
N SER A 236 -29.31 -10.44 5.35
CA SER A 236 -30.12 -9.79 4.33
C SER A 236 -29.82 -10.30 2.93
N HIS A 237 -30.82 -10.21 2.06
CA HIS A 237 -30.63 -10.47 0.63
C HIS A 237 -29.72 -9.40 0.01
N HIS A 238 -28.57 -9.81 -0.50
CA HIS A 238 -27.63 -8.92 -1.18
C HIS A 238 -28.20 -8.53 -2.54
N ARG A 239 -28.37 -7.23 -2.77
CA ARG A 239 -28.89 -6.68 -4.02
C ARG A 239 -27.84 -5.89 -4.79
N GLY A 240 -28.07 -5.73 -6.08
CA GLY A 240 -27.30 -4.80 -6.91
C GLY A 240 -27.47 -3.37 -6.41
N VAL A 241 -26.38 -2.60 -6.36
CA VAL A 241 -26.47 -1.16 -6.04
C VAL A 241 -26.99 -0.40 -7.26
N SER A 242 -27.86 0.59 -7.04
CA SER A 242 -28.31 1.51 -8.10
C SER A 242 -27.12 2.25 -8.73
N ALA A 243 -26.93 2.08 -10.04
CA ALA A 243 -25.83 2.66 -10.79
C ALA A 243 -25.87 4.20 -10.83
N PRO A 244 -27.02 4.86 -11.06
CA PRO A 244 -27.13 6.31 -10.93
C PRO A 244 -26.82 6.81 -9.50
N ARG A 245 -27.25 6.06 -8.47
CA ARG A 245 -27.00 6.44 -7.07
C ARG A 245 -25.52 6.36 -6.73
N TRP A 246 -24.82 5.31 -7.15
CA TRP A 246 -23.37 5.21 -7.00
C TRP A 246 -22.65 6.34 -7.75
N ALA A 247 -23.02 6.60 -9.01
CA ALA A 247 -22.44 7.67 -9.81
C ALA A 247 -22.51 9.04 -9.12
N ARG A 248 -23.63 9.36 -8.47
CA ARG A 248 -23.78 10.62 -7.71
C ARG A 248 -22.84 10.68 -6.51
N HIS A 249 -22.63 9.60 -5.77
CA HIS A 249 -21.88 9.65 -4.50
C HIS A 249 -20.40 9.25 -4.60
N ARG A 250 -19.97 8.61 -5.70
CA ARG A 250 -18.58 8.11 -5.84
C ARG A 250 -17.52 9.21 -5.61
N HIS A 251 -17.84 10.45 -5.96
CA HIS A 251 -16.92 11.57 -5.79
C HIS A 251 -16.66 11.88 -4.30
N HIS A 252 -17.66 11.77 -3.41
CA HIS A 252 -17.47 11.94 -1.97
C HIS A 252 -16.48 10.92 -1.41
N PHE A 253 -16.57 9.66 -1.84
CA PHE A 253 -15.62 8.62 -1.42
C PHE A 253 -14.21 8.89 -1.94
N ALA A 254 -14.09 9.31 -3.21
CA ALA A 254 -12.81 9.66 -3.81
C ALA A 254 -12.17 10.89 -3.14
N GLU A 255 -12.96 11.90 -2.77
CA GLU A 255 -12.49 13.10 -2.05
C GLU A 255 -12.03 12.76 -0.64
N ALA A 256 -12.83 12.00 0.11
CA ALA A 256 -12.48 11.55 1.45
C ALA A 256 -11.19 10.71 1.44
N GLN A 257 -11.00 9.90 0.39
CA GLN A 257 -9.77 9.14 0.18
C GLN A 257 -8.57 10.03 -0.13
N ARG A 258 -8.70 10.99 -1.08
CA ARG A 258 -7.63 11.95 -1.41
C ARG A 258 -7.23 12.79 -0.21
N ASP A 259 -8.19 13.20 0.60
CA ASP A 259 -7.97 13.97 1.81
C ASP A 259 -7.14 13.19 2.84
N TRP A 260 -7.46 11.92 3.02
CA TRP A 260 -6.65 11.02 3.83
C TRP A 260 -5.25 10.83 3.26
N GLU A 261 -5.11 10.58 1.96
CA GLU A 261 -3.80 10.43 1.32
C GLU A 261 -2.91 11.67 1.44
N ARG A 262 -3.49 12.88 1.49
CA ARG A 262 -2.74 14.11 1.84
C ARG A 262 -2.27 14.08 3.29
N LYS A 263 -3.20 13.93 4.24
CA LYS A 263 -2.89 13.89 5.69
C LYS A 263 -1.85 12.83 6.05
N ARG A 264 -1.96 11.69 5.39
CA ARG A 264 -1.06 10.54 5.45
C ARG A 264 0.38 10.87 5.03
N ARG A 265 0.52 11.62 3.94
CA ARG A 265 1.83 12.10 3.47
C ARG A 265 2.41 13.18 4.37
N ASP A 266 1.56 14.02 4.97
CA ASP A 266 2.01 15.18 5.75
C ASP A 266 2.46 14.80 7.18
N ARG A 267 1.97 13.68 7.73
CA ARG A 267 2.24 13.26 9.12
C ARG A 267 3.42 12.31 9.27
N ARG A 268 4.30 12.63 10.23
CA ARG A 268 5.54 11.86 10.48
C ARG A 268 5.25 10.45 10.96
N GLU A 269 4.25 10.30 11.83
CA GLU A 269 3.83 9.05 12.48
C GLU A 269 3.28 8.08 11.43
N TRP A 270 2.38 8.56 10.55
CA TRP A 270 1.86 7.76 9.42
C TRP A 270 2.98 7.37 8.48
N ARG A 271 3.87 8.30 8.09
CA ARG A 271 5.03 7.96 7.26
C ARG A 271 5.93 6.90 7.91
N ALA A 272 6.05 6.91 9.25
CA ALA A 272 6.84 5.91 9.97
C ALA A 272 6.20 4.53 9.94
N TRP A 273 4.89 4.46 10.08
CA TRP A 273 4.12 3.22 9.94
C TRP A 273 4.12 2.71 8.49
N ASP A 274 3.87 3.60 7.52
CA ASP A 274 3.85 3.28 6.08
C ASP A 274 5.19 2.68 5.62
N ARG A 275 6.32 3.28 6.03
CA ARG A 275 7.66 2.72 5.72
C ARG A 275 7.87 1.29 6.22
N ARG A 276 7.18 0.87 7.28
CA ARG A 276 7.30 -0.49 7.83
C ARG A 276 6.33 -1.47 7.18
N HIS A 277 5.11 -1.03 6.87
CA HIS A 277 4.01 -1.95 6.53
C HIS A 277 3.50 -1.82 5.09
N GLU A 278 3.64 -0.65 4.45
CA GLU A 278 3.08 -0.39 3.13
C GLU A 278 3.61 -1.33 2.03
N PRO A 279 4.90 -1.73 1.98
CA PRO A 279 5.35 -2.70 0.98
C PRO A 279 4.62 -4.05 1.07
N ALA A 280 4.40 -4.55 2.29
CA ALA A 280 3.69 -5.79 2.54
C ALA A 280 2.23 -5.69 2.12
N LEU A 281 1.53 -4.62 2.53
CA LEU A 281 0.13 -4.38 2.18
C LEU A 281 -0.06 -4.15 0.68
N THR A 282 0.86 -3.42 0.04
CA THR A 282 0.85 -3.19 -1.42
C THR A 282 1.03 -4.50 -2.16
N ALA A 283 1.95 -5.37 -1.72
CA ALA A 283 2.12 -6.69 -2.32
C ALA A 283 0.83 -7.53 -2.18
N ARG A 284 0.27 -7.59 -0.96
CA ARG A 284 -0.94 -8.33 -0.60
C ARG A 284 -2.12 -7.94 -1.50
N TRP A 285 -2.45 -6.65 -1.54
CA TRP A 285 -3.63 -6.14 -2.25
C TRP A 285 -3.36 -5.60 -3.66
N SER A 286 -2.18 -5.80 -4.24
CA SER A 286 -1.88 -5.39 -5.63
C SER A 286 -2.91 -5.88 -6.66
N MET A 287 -3.36 -7.14 -6.54
CA MET A 287 -4.37 -7.71 -7.43
C MET A 287 -5.77 -7.17 -7.17
N GLU A 288 -6.17 -7.05 -5.90
CA GLU A 288 -7.44 -6.44 -5.50
C GLU A 288 -7.52 -5.01 -6.06
N ARG A 289 -6.49 -4.20 -5.84
CA ARG A 289 -6.40 -2.82 -6.35
C ARG A 289 -6.54 -2.77 -7.87
N ALA A 290 -5.84 -3.65 -8.59
CA ALA A 290 -5.92 -3.68 -10.05
C ALA A 290 -7.32 -4.07 -10.55
N ALA A 291 -7.98 -5.02 -9.88
CA ALA A 291 -9.35 -5.42 -10.20
C ALA A 291 -10.38 -4.33 -9.87
N ARG A 292 -10.21 -3.63 -8.74
CA ARG A 292 -11.04 -2.50 -8.32
C ARG A 292 -10.89 -1.31 -9.26
N ASN A 293 -9.67 -0.97 -9.68
CA ASN A 293 -9.43 0.04 -10.71
C ASN A 293 -10.08 -0.34 -12.05
N TYR A 294 -9.94 -1.60 -12.47
CA TYR A 294 -10.61 -2.10 -13.68
C TYR A 294 -12.14 -1.98 -13.57
N ALA A 295 -12.71 -2.31 -12.40
CA ALA A 295 -14.14 -2.15 -12.14
C ALA A 295 -14.59 -0.68 -12.24
N GLY A 296 -13.82 0.26 -11.67
CA GLY A 296 -14.05 1.70 -11.78
C GLY A 296 -14.02 2.21 -13.23
N ASP A 297 -13.04 1.76 -14.02
CA ASP A 297 -12.91 2.09 -15.46
C ASP A 297 -14.09 1.55 -16.28
N ARG A 298 -14.49 0.30 -16.01
CA ARG A 298 -15.63 -0.35 -16.69
C ARG A 298 -16.94 0.32 -16.32
N PHE A 299 -17.15 0.62 -15.04
CA PHE A 299 -18.33 1.38 -14.60
C PHE A 299 -18.37 2.75 -15.27
N SER A 300 -17.25 3.49 -15.31
CA SER A 300 -17.19 4.80 -15.96
C SER A 300 -17.46 4.72 -17.47
N SER A 301 -17.06 3.64 -18.13
CA SER A 301 -17.37 3.41 -19.54
C SER A 301 -18.84 3.10 -19.77
N TRP A 302 -19.45 2.30 -18.90
CA TRP A 302 -20.88 1.97 -18.93
C TRP A 302 -21.74 3.21 -18.61
N GLN A 303 -21.34 4.02 -17.64
CA GLN A 303 -21.97 5.30 -17.32
C GLN A 303 -21.96 6.26 -18.52
N LYS A 304 -20.83 6.38 -19.23
CA LYS A 304 -20.73 7.22 -20.44
C LYS A 304 -21.60 6.74 -21.61
N ALA A 305 -22.00 5.48 -21.58
CA ALA A 305 -22.95 4.91 -22.53
C ALA A 305 -24.39 4.99 -22.01
N ASP A 306 -24.66 5.87 -21.03
CA ASP A 306 -25.97 6.03 -20.36
C ASP A 306 -26.52 4.70 -19.82
N TYR A 307 -25.62 3.87 -19.28
CA TYR A 307 -25.93 2.54 -18.77
C TYR A 307 -26.50 1.56 -19.81
N ARG A 308 -26.41 1.84 -21.13
CA ARG A 308 -26.94 0.93 -22.15
C ARG A 308 -26.28 -0.45 -22.12
N GLY A 309 -27.11 -1.48 -22.17
CA GLY A 309 -26.72 -2.90 -22.18
C GLY A 309 -26.61 -3.50 -20.77
N PRO A 310 -26.35 -4.81 -20.65
CA PRO A 310 -26.30 -5.47 -19.35
C PRO A 310 -25.20 -4.90 -18.45
N ALA A 311 -25.50 -4.76 -17.16
CA ALA A 311 -24.53 -4.30 -16.17
C ALA A 311 -23.24 -5.14 -16.20
N PRO A 312 -22.05 -4.52 -16.24
CA PRO A 312 -20.78 -5.24 -16.34
C PRO A 312 -20.57 -6.20 -15.16
N ARG A 313 -19.97 -7.36 -15.45
CA ARG A 313 -19.56 -8.33 -14.42
C ARG A 313 -18.11 -8.04 -14.00
N PHE A 314 -17.94 -7.01 -13.19
CA PHE A 314 -16.65 -6.35 -12.94
C PHE A 314 -15.49 -7.32 -12.64
N TYR A 315 -15.64 -8.21 -11.66
CA TYR A 315 -14.54 -9.07 -11.21
C TYR A 315 -14.36 -10.32 -12.05
N ARG A 316 -15.44 -10.90 -12.60
CA ARG A 316 -15.34 -11.96 -13.59
C ARG A 316 -14.61 -11.49 -14.86
N GLU A 317 -14.90 -10.29 -15.35
CA GLU A 317 -14.21 -9.67 -16.48
C GLU A 317 -12.73 -9.37 -16.15
N ALA A 318 -12.45 -8.80 -14.96
CA ALA A 318 -11.08 -8.54 -14.50
C ALA A 318 -10.23 -9.83 -14.47
N ARG A 319 -10.79 -10.95 -13.96
CA ARG A 319 -10.10 -12.25 -13.92
C ARG A 319 -9.72 -12.78 -15.29
N LYS A 320 -10.57 -12.55 -16.31
CA LYS A 320 -10.33 -12.97 -17.70
C LYS A 320 -9.35 -12.05 -18.43
N ASN A 321 -9.10 -10.85 -17.92
CA ASN A 321 -8.23 -9.86 -18.57
C ASN A 321 -6.74 -10.21 -18.39
N ARG A 322 -6.15 -10.88 -19.39
CA ARG A 322 -4.72 -11.24 -19.39
C ARG A 322 -3.78 -10.03 -19.21
N ALA A 323 -4.11 -8.89 -19.83
CA ALA A 323 -3.27 -7.70 -19.74
C ALA A 323 -3.24 -7.14 -18.30
N LEU A 324 -4.38 -7.15 -17.61
CA LEU A 324 -4.46 -6.79 -16.19
C LEU A 324 -3.58 -7.73 -15.35
N MET A 325 -3.69 -9.04 -15.55
CA MET A 325 -2.89 -10.03 -14.82
C MET A 325 -1.38 -9.86 -15.06
N HIS A 326 -0.96 -9.52 -16.28
CA HIS A 326 0.42 -9.20 -16.57
C HIS A 326 0.90 -7.95 -15.82
N LYS A 327 0.10 -6.88 -15.77
CA LYS A 327 0.42 -5.66 -15.00
C LYS A 327 0.60 -5.98 -13.52
N VAL A 328 -0.31 -6.75 -12.94
CA VAL A 328 -0.20 -7.11 -11.51
C VAL A 328 1.02 -7.97 -11.23
N ARG A 329 1.32 -8.97 -12.07
CA ARG A 329 2.54 -9.78 -11.93
C ARG A 329 3.81 -8.91 -11.97
N ALA A 330 3.85 -7.92 -12.88
CA ALA A 330 4.96 -7.00 -12.98
C ALA A 330 5.08 -6.08 -11.73
N GLU A 331 3.96 -5.60 -11.20
CA GLU A 331 3.92 -4.79 -9.99
C GLU A 331 4.37 -5.57 -8.75
N ARG A 332 3.85 -6.79 -8.55
CA ARG A 332 4.31 -7.69 -7.49
C ARG A 332 5.82 -7.94 -7.59
N ALA A 333 6.32 -8.28 -8.78
CA ALA A 333 7.74 -8.50 -9.00
C ALA A 333 8.60 -7.26 -8.65
N ARG A 334 8.07 -6.05 -8.90
CA ARG A 334 8.71 -4.79 -8.49
C ARG A 334 8.74 -4.64 -6.96
N VAL A 335 7.61 -4.85 -6.27
CA VAL A 335 7.52 -4.73 -4.81
C VAL A 335 8.45 -5.74 -4.12
N TYR A 336 8.43 -7.01 -4.57
CA TYR A 336 9.36 -8.04 -4.07
C TYR A 336 10.83 -7.65 -4.29
N ARG A 337 11.17 -7.06 -5.44
CA ARG A 337 12.54 -6.61 -5.72
C ARG A 337 12.97 -5.49 -4.77
N VAL A 338 12.09 -4.51 -4.52
CA VAL A 338 12.37 -3.40 -3.60
C VAL A 338 12.54 -3.92 -2.18
N SER A 339 11.61 -4.75 -1.69
CA SER A 339 11.71 -5.36 -0.36
C SER A 339 12.99 -6.19 -0.19
N ARG A 340 13.38 -6.98 -1.21
CA ARG A 340 14.65 -7.73 -1.21
C ARG A 340 15.87 -6.82 -1.20
N GLN A 341 15.84 -5.69 -1.92
CA GLN A 341 16.93 -4.71 -1.88
C GLN A 341 17.04 -4.01 -0.53
N GLU A 342 15.92 -3.72 0.13
CA GLU A 342 15.90 -3.11 1.46
C GLU A 342 16.41 -4.06 2.54
N THR A 343 15.99 -5.32 2.52
CA THR A 343 16.50 -6.36 3.43
C THR A 343 18.00 -6.58 3.22
N ALA A 344 18.47 -6.66 1.97
CA ALA A 344 19.90 -6.73 1.66
C ALA A 344 20.67 -5.49 2.14
N ARG A 345 20.12 -4.29 1.98
CA ARG A 345 20.72 -3.04 2.49
C ARG A 345 20.79 -3.02 4.01
N ARG A 346 19.73 -3.45 4.70
CA ARG A 346 19.73 -3.57 6.17
C ARG A 346 20.81 -4.56 6.61
N ALA A 347 20.85 -5.76 6.02
CA ALA A 347 21.88 -6.74 6.29
C ALA A 347 23.31 -6.17 6.08
N SER A 348 23.54 -5.45 4.98
CA SER A 348 24.84 -4.80 4.72
C SER A 348 25.21 -3.71 5.73
N ARG A 349 24.23 -2.95 6.23
CA ARG A 349 24.46 -1.92 7.28
C ARG A 349 24.75 -2.56 8.63
N PHE A 350 24.07 -3.66 8.95
CA PHE A 350 24.36 -4.43 10.16
C PHE A 350 25.78 -5.01 10.09
N ALA A 351 26.17 -5.61 8.97
CA ALA A 351 27.54 -6.08 8.74
C ALA A 351 28.58 -4.94 8.83
N ALA A 352 28.30 -3.77 8.23
CA ALA A 352 29.22 -2.63 8.23
C ALA A 352 29.40 -1.96 9.60
N ARG A 353 28.44 -2.11 10.53
CA ARG A 353 28.55 -1.54 11.89
C ARG A 353 29.47 -2.32 12.83
N GLY A 354 30.12 -3.39 12.36
CA GLY A 354 31.17 -4.06 13.13
C GLY A 354 30.65 -4.80 14.36
N HIS A 355 29.34 -5.05 14.48
CA HIS A 355 28.82 -6.03 15.42
C HIS A 355 29.27 -7.42 14.96
N ARG A 356 30.49 -7.79 15.39
CA ARG A 356 31.09 -9.12 15.19
C ARG A 356 30.36 -10.19 16.01
N GLU A 357 29.52 -9.77 16.96
CA GLU A 357 28.43 -10.56 17.50
C GLU A 357 27.28 -10.57 16.50
N VAL A 358 27.43 -11.37 15.44
CA VAL A 358 26.25 -11.97 14.83
C VAL A 358 25.51 -12.66 16.00
N PRO A 359 24.22 -12.42 16.25
CA PRO A 359 23.52 -13.19 17.26
C PRO A 359 23.65 -14.65 16.84
N LYS A 360 24.42 -15.44 17.62
CA LYS A 360 24.62 -16.88 17.41
C LYS A 360 23.29 -17.59 17.18
N PHE A 361 22.17 -17.00 17.62
CA PHE A 361 20.79 -17.34 17.36
C PHE A 361 20.40 -17.52 15.87
N ALA A 362 20.81 -16.62 14.97
CA ALA A 362 20.43 -16.73 13.55
C ALA A 362 21.20 -17.86 12.83
N GLU A 363 22.46 -18.05 13.21
CA GLU A 363 23.29 -19.13 12.66
C GLU A 363 22.95 -20.49 13.29
N THR A 364 22.61 -20.56 14.58
CA THR A 364 22.13 -21.78 15.23
C THR A 364 20.73 -22.21 14.75
N HIS A 365 19.81 -21.29 14.46
CA HIS A 365 18.53 -21.65 13.82
C HIS A 365 18.71 -22.11 12.36
N ALA A 366 19.61 -21.47 11.60
CA ALA A 366 19.93 -21.92 10.25
C ALA A 366 20.62 -23.30 10.25
N ARG A 367 21.53 -23.57 11.19
CA ARG A 367 22.19 -24.87 11.37
C ARG A 367 21.23 -25.94 11.89
N ARG A 368 20.43 -25.68 12.94
CA ARG A 368 19.40 -26.63 13.43
C ARG A 368 18.37 -27.01 12.36
N ASN A 369 17.97 -26.07 11.50
CA ASN A 369 17.06 -26.38 10.39
C ASN A 369 17.73 -27.12 9.24
N LEU A 370 19.05 -26.95 9.03
CA LEU A 370 19.82 -27.76 8.08
C LEU A 370 20.03 -29.19 8.59
N ASP A 371 20.27 -29.36 9.90
CA ASP A 371 20.55 -30.66 10.52
C ASP A 371 19.28 -31.50 10.71
N ARG A 372 18.11 -30.88 10.91
CA ARG A 372 16.84 -31.63 11.07
C ARG A 372 16.36 -32.31 9.79
N HIS A 373 16.63 -31.77 8.60
CA HIS A 373 16.09 -32.31 7.34
C HIS A 373 17.05 -32.23 6.13
N PRO A 374 18.23 -32.88 6.16
CA PRO A 374 19.18 -32.88 5.03
C PRO A 374 18.56 -33.43 3.74
N GLY A 375 17.61 -34.38 3.84
CA GLY A 375 16.86 -34.92 2.71
C GLY A 375 15.94 -33.90 2.03
N GLN A 376 15.27 -33.01 2.78
CA GLN A 376 14.38 -32.00 2.22
C GLN A 376 15.16 -30.89 1.51
N VAL A 377 16.30 -30.46 2.07
CA VAL A 377 17.16 -29.45 1.44
C VAL A 377 17.75 -29.99 0.13
N ARG A 378 18.20 -31.25 0.10
CA ARG A 378 18.71 -31.89 -1.12
C ARG A 378 17.61 -32.09 -2.17
N ARG A 379 16.39 -32.49 -1.78
CA ARG A 379 15.22 -32.57 -2.67
C ARG A 379 14.83 -31.19 -3.21
N ALA A 380 14.80 -30.15 -2.38
CA ALA A 380 14.52 -28.78 -2.81
C ALA A 380 15.60 -28.23 -3.76
N ALA A 381 16.87 -28.55 -3.53
CA ALA A 381 17.97 -28.18 -4.42
C ALA A 381 17.86 -28.89 -5.78
N LEU A 382 17.55 -30.18 -5.79
CA LEU A 382 17.29 -30.96 -7.02
C LEU A 382 16.06 -30.44 -7.78
N GLN A 383 14.96 -30.13 -7.08
CA GLN A 383 13.77 -29.53 -7.68
C GLN A 383 14.07 -28.15 -8.28
N ARG A 384 14.88 -27.32 -7.60
CA ARG A 384 15.34 -26.02 -8.16
C ARG A 384 16.21 -26.21 -9.40
N LYS A 385 17.11 -27.20 -9.41
CA LYS A 385 17.95 -27.53 -10.57
C LYS A 385 17.10 -28.00 -11.76
N ALA A 386 16.12 -28.87 -11.51
CA ALA A 386 15.15 -29.33 -12.51
C ALA A 386 14.27 -28.18 -13.04
N GLN A 387 13.75 -27.31 -12.17
CA GLN A 387 13.00 -26.12 -12.58
C GLN A 387 13.84 -25.17 -13.44
N MET A 388 15.11 -24.95 -13.07
CA MET A 388 16.02 -24.11 -13.86
C MET A 388 16.32 -24.72 -15.24
N GLN A 389 16.47 -26.05 -15.34
CA GLN A 389 16.61 -26.74 -16.62
C GLN A 389 15.34 -26.61 -17.47
N LYS A 390 14.15 -26.78 -16.87
CA LYS A 390 12.87 -26.58 -17.55
C LYS A 390 12.72 -25.15 -18.09
N LEU A 391 13.04 -24.14 -17.28
CA LEU A 391 13.00 -22.73 -17.70
C LEU A 391 13.98 -22.43 -18.85
N ARG A 392 15.17 -23.06 -18.85
CA ARG A 392 16.13 -22.95 -19.96
C ARG A 392 15.58 -23.60 -21.24
N ALA A 393 14.93 -24.76 -21.13
CA ALA A 393 14.28 -25.43 -22.26
C ALA A 393 13.11 -24.61 -22.82
N ASP A 394 12.22 -24.10 -21.95
CA ASP A 394 11.08 -23.26 -22.32
C ASP A 394 11.55 -21.97 -23.03
N ARG A 395 12.63 -21.35 -22.54
CA ARG A 395 13.21 -20.17 -23.17
C ARG A 395 13.70 -20.47 -24.59
N LYS A 396 14.41 -21.58 -24.80
CA LYS A 396 14.83 -22.03 -26.14
C LYS A 396 13.62 -22.28 -27.05
N GLN A 397 12.54 -22.85 -26.52
CA GLN A 397 11.32 -23.10 -27.29
C GLN A 397 10.58 -21.81 -27.67
N ILE A 398 10.55 -20.82 -26.78
CA ILE A 398 10.00 -19.49 -27.05
C ILE A 398 10.81 -18.77 -28.13
N GLU A 399 12.14 -18.85 -28.08
CA GLU A 399 13.04 -18.29 -29.11
C GLU A 399 12.76 -18.94 -30.46
N ARG A 400 12.72 -20.29 -30.54
CA ARG A 400 12.34 -21.01 -31.77
C ARG A 400 10.97 -20.59 -32.33
N ARG A 401 9.96 -20.40 -31.47
CA ARG A 401 8.63 -19.93 -31.89
C ARG A 401 8.65 -18.50 -32.42
N ARG A 402 9.49 -17.62 -31.84
CA ARG A 402 9.67 -16.25 -32.33
C ARG A 402 10.35 -16.23 -33.69
N ASP A 403 11.38 -17.04 -33.88
CA ASP A 403 12.10 -17.14 -35.15
C ASP A 403 11.20 -17.71 -36.25
N ALA A 404 10.45 -18.78 -35.95
CA ALA A 404 9.44 -19.33 -36.85
C ALA A 404 8.40 -18.28 -37.27
N ARG A 405 7.90 -17.48 -36.31
CA ARG A 405 6.94 -16.40 -36.60
C ARG A 405 7.55 -15.29 -37.43
N ARG A 406 8.81 -14.93 -37.19
CA ARG A 406 9.56 -13.91 -37.97
C ARG A 406 9.74 -14.39 -39.41
N ASN A 407 10.11 -15.66 -39.62
CA ASN A 407 10.23 -16.28 -40.95
C ASN A 407 8.87 -16.32 -41.68
N LEU A 408 7.78 -16.60 -40.97
CA LEU A 408 6.43 -16.64 -41.55
C LEU A 408 5.94 -15.25 -42.00
N LEU A 409 6.25 -14.21 -41.22
CA LEU A 409 5.97 -12.82 -41.60
C LEU A 409 6.80 -12.40 -42.81
N HIS A 410 8.10 -12.72 -42.82
CA HIS A 410 8.97 -12.43 -43.96
C HIS A 410 8.49 -13.13 -45.24
N ARG A 411 8.09 -14.40 -45.16
CA ARG A 411 7.51 -15.15 -46.29
C ARG A 411 6.20 -14.52 -46.80
N ARG A 412 5.35 -14.00 -45.90
CA ARG A 412 4.14 -13.27 -46.28
C ARG A 412 4.45 -11.93 -46.96
N GLU A 413 5.46 -11.20 -46.51
CA GLU A 413 5.90 -9.96 -47.16
C GLU A 413 6.40 -10.24 -48.58
N VAL A 414 7.25 -11.25 -48.76
CA VAL A 414 7.74 -11.67 -50.09
C VAL A 414 6.59 -12.09 -51.01
N GLN A 415 5.59 -12.82 -50.52
CA GLN A 415 4.39 -13.19 -51.28
C GLN A 415 3.49 -11.99 -51.64
N GLN A 416 3.40 -10.99 -50.76
CA GLN A 416 2.64 -9.76 -51.06
C GLN A 416 3.35 -8.90 -52.10
N HIS A 417 4.69 -8.87 -52.11
CA HIS A 417 5.47 -8.18 -53.13
C HIS A 417 5.34 -8.85 -54.51
N THR A 418 5.33 -10.18 -54.59
CA THR A 418 5.08 -10.91 -55.85
C THR A 418 3.64 -10.73 -56.34
N ARG A 419 2.62 -10.76 -55.46
CA ARG A 419 1.23 -10.48 -55.85
C ARG A 419 0.99 -9.05 -56.35
N ARG A 420 1.72 -8.07 -55.82
CA ARG A 420 1.67 -6.68 -56.33
C ARG A 420 2.33 -6.51 -57.70
N GLY A 421 3.28 -7.38 -58.06
CA GLY A 421 3.82 -7.47 -59.42
C GLY A 421 2.84 -8.10 -60.41
N SER A 422 2.20 -9.21 -60.05
CA SER A 422 1.25 -9.94 -60.92
C SER A 422 -0.07 -9.18 -61.16
N ASN A 423 -0.59 -8.44 -60.17
CA ASN A 423 -1.82 -7.64 -60.34
C ASN A 423 -1.67 -6.42 -61.26
N ARG A 424 -0.44 -6.06 -61.68
CA ARG A 424 -0.23 -5.03 -62.73
C ARG A 424 -0.40 -5.57 -64.15
N HIS A 425 -0.44 -6.89 -64.36
CA HIS A 425 -0.69 -7.48 -65.68
C HIS A 425 -2.16 -7.87 -65.91
N PHE A 426 -2.95 -8.09 -64.86
CA PHE A 426 -4.39 -8.41 -64.99
C PHE A 426 -5.32 -7.19 -65.10
N ALA A 427 -4.83 -5.99 -64.79
CA ALA A 427 -5.61 -4.75 -64.88
C ALA A 427 -5.74 -4.17 -66.31
N GLY A 428 -5.06 -4.77 -67.30
CA GLY A 428 -5.12 -4.36 -68.70
C GLY A 428 -6.20 -5.04 -69.56
N GLN A 429 -6.84 -6.13 -69.10
CA GLN A 429 -7.73 -6.94 -69.96
C GLN A 429 -9.24 -6.79 -69.66
N HIS A 430 -9.64 -6.16 -68.58
CA HIS A 430 -11.07 -6.06 -68.19
C HIS A 430 -11.84 -4.86 -68.79
N GLN A 431 -11.19 -4.00 -69.60
CA GLN A 431 -11.86 -2.87 -70.27
C GLN A 431 -12.49 -3.23 -71.64
N HIS A 432 -12.15 -4.36 -72.27
CA HIS A 432 -12.70 -4.71 -73.59
C HIS A 432 -14.03 -5.49 -73.57
N GLN A 433 -14.48 -6.03 -72.43
CA GLN A 433 -15.71 -6.83 -72.38
C GLN A 433 -17.00 -6.04 -72.12
N VAL A 434 -16.92 -4.80 -71.62
CA VAL A 434 -18.12 -4.02 -71.26
C VAL A 434 -18.69 -3.22 -72.45
N GLN A 435 -17.92 -3.04 -73.53
CA GLN A 435 -18.39 -2.35 -74.75
C GLN A 435 -19.24 -3.24 -75.68
N ARG A 436 -19.11 -4.58 -75.64
CA ARG A 436 -19.88 -5.49 -76.52
C ARG A 436 -21.34 -5.74 -76.10
N ARG A 437 -21.72 -5.45 -74.85
CA ARG A 437 -23.09 -5.72 -74.35
C ARG A 437 -24.12 -4.61 -74.63
N LYS A 438 -23.72 -3.51 -75.27
CA LYS A 438 -24.64 -2.40 -75.61
C LYS A 438 -25.22 -2.46 -77.03
N GLN A 439 -24.83 -3.41 -77.88
CA GLN A 439 -25.32 -3.51 -79.27
C GLN A 439 -26.41 -4.57 -79.50
N THR A 440 -26.70 -5.47 -78.56
CA THR A 440 -27.67 -6.58 -78.78
C THR A 440 -29.10 -6.32 -78.27
N ARG A 441 -29.41 -5.14 -77.72
CA ARG A 441 -30.76 -4.83 -77.20
C ARG A 441 -31.70 -4.12 -78.18
N HIS A 442 -31.27 -3.85 -79.42
CA HIS A 442 -32.08 -3.10 -80.39
C HIS A 442 -32.83 -3.96 -81.43
N HIS A 443 -32.74 -5.29 -81.36
CA HIS A 443 -33.37 -6.20 -82.36
C HIS A 443 -34.57 -7.01 -81.87
N ALA A 444 -35.05 -6.82 -80.64
CA ALA A 444 -36.19 -7.60 -80.10
C ALA A 444 -37.56 -6.88 -80.18
N GLU A 445 -37.62 -5.59 -80.52
CA GLU A 445 -38.85 -4.78 -80.35
C GLU A 445 -39.69 -4.58 -81.64
N VAL A 446 -39.30 -5.20 -82.77
CA VAL A 446 -39.98 -4.99 -84.07
C VAL A 446 -40.98 -6.11 -84.43
N ARG A 447 -41.00 -7.27 -83.75
CA ARG A 447 -41.86 -8.41 -84.14
C ARG A 447 -43.28 -8.44 -83.55
N GLY A 448 -43.65 -7.55 -82.63
CA GLY A 448 -44.96 -7.63 -81.93
C GLY A 448 -46.14 -6.90 -82.60
N ARG A 449 -45.98 -6.29 -83.77
CA ARG A 449 -47.00 -5.37 -84.34
C ARG A 449 -47.84 -5.92 -85.49
N MET A 450 -47.70 -7.19 -85.88
CA MET A 450 -48.41 -7.73 -87.06
C MET A 450 -49.64 -8.60 -86.77
N ASP A 451 -49.87 -9.07 -85.54
CA ASP A 451 -50.93 -10.07 -85.30
C ASP A 451 -52.30 -9.51 -84.86
N ALA A 452 -52.43 -8.20 -84.66
CA ALA A 452 -53.68 -7.59 -84.19
C ALA A 452 -54.58 -7.03 -85.31
N ARG A 453 -54.47 -7.56 -86.55
CA ARG A 453 -55.18 -7.01 -87.73
C ARG A 453 -56.24 -7.90 -88.36
N ARG A 454 -56.56 -9.08 -87.80
CA ARG A 454 -57.36 -10.08 -88.54
C ARG A 454 -58.82 -10.30 -88.14
N ASN A 455 -59.31 -9.80 -86.99
CA ASN A 455 -60.67 -10.11 -86.55
C ASN A 455 -61.49 -8.86 -86.23
N LEU A 456 -62.11 -8.20 -87.22
CA LEU A 456 -63.32 -7.41 -86.97
C LEU A 456 -64.12 -7.00 -88.23
N ALA A 457 -64.20 -7.87 -89.25
CA ALA A 457 -64.92 -7.56 -90.50
C ALA A 457 -66.41 -7.98 -90.52
N ALA A 458 -67.00 -8.49 -89.44
CA ALA A 458 -68.34 -9.13 -89.49
C ALA A 458 -69.42 -8.53 -88.56
N ARG A 459 -69.31 -7.25 -88.13
CA ARG A 459 -70.31 -6.64 -87.22
C ARG A 459 -70.72 -5.22 -87.61
N GLN A 460 -70.85 -4.94 -88.91
CA GLN A 460 -71.00 -3.55 -89.40
C GLN A 460 -72.42 -3.04 -89.68
N GLU A 461 -73.48 -3.86 -89.77
CA GLU A 461 -74.75 -3.30 -90.29
C GLU A 461 -75.86 -2.95 -89.29
N GLN A 462 -75.92 -3.50 -88.06
CA GLN A 462 -76.92 -3.05 -87.08
C GLN A 462 -76.42 -1.95 -86.12
N ALA A 463 -75.16 -1.51 -86.27
CA ALA A 463 -74.54 -0.54 -85.37
C ALA A 463 -74.80 0.94 -85.74
N GLY A 464 -75.41 1.28 -86.87
CA GLY A 464 -75.38 2.66 -87.42
C GLY A 464 -75.97 3.78 -86.55
N LYS A 465 -77.10 3.54 -85.86
CA LYS A 465 -77.75 4.58 -85.02
C LYS A 465 -77.22 4.59 -83.58
N ALA A 466 -76.85 3.43 -83.02
CA ALA A 466 -76.09 3.36 -81.77
C ALA A 466 -74.67 3.92 -81.95
N ALA A 467 -74.03 3.71 -83.10
CA ALA A 467 -72.66 4.12 -83.39
C ALA A 467 -72.49 5.63 -83.53
N ARG A 468 -73.49 6.43 -83.86
CA ARG A 468 -73.34 7.91 -83.84
C ARG A 468 -73.28 8.46 -82.41
N MET A 469 -74.14 7.98 -81.52
CA MET A 469 -74.07 8.26 -80.07
C MET A 469 -72.83 7.64 -79.43
N GLN A 470 -72.46 6.42 -79.83
CA GLN A 470 -71.24 5.77 -79.38
C GLN A 470 -69.98 6.40 -79.99
N ALA A 471 -70.01 6.99 -81.19
CA ALA A 471 -68.88 7.66 -81.81
C ALA A 471 -68.63 9.03 -81.18
N GLN A 472 -69.67 9.79 -80.81
CA GLN A 472 -69.49 10.99 -79.99
C GLN A 472 -68.99 10.65 -78.58
N ARG A 473 -69.50 9.60 -77.93
CA ARG A 473 -68.99 9.11 -76.65
C ARG A 473 -67.56 8.58 -76.76
N LYS A 474 -67.23 7.83 -77.82
CA LYS A 474 -65.88 7.33 -78.11
C LYS A 474 -64.93 8.46 -78.48
N HIS A 475 -65.39 9.51 -79.16
CA HIS A 475 -64.56 10.67 -79.48
C HIS A 475 -64.26 11.48 -78.22
N LYS A 476 -65.27 11.78 -77.38
CA LYS A 476 -65.08 12.40 -76.07
C LYS A 476 -64.21 11.54 -75.14
N ALA A 477 -64.42 10.22 -75.11
CA ALA A 477 -63.59 9.28 -74.36
C ALA A 477 -62.15 9.22 -74.88
N LYS A 478 -61.93 9.20 -76.21
CA LYS A 478 -60.60 9.20 -76.82
C LYS A 478 -59.86 10.52 -76.62
N VAL A 479 -60.57 11.65 -76.58
CA VAL A 479 -60.00 12.95 -76.23
C VAL A 479 -59.65 13.00 -74.74
N ALA A 480 -60.51 12.46 -73.86
CA ALA A 480 -60.23 12.33 -72.43
C ALA A 480 -59.03 11.39 -72.17
N GLU A 481 -58.95 10.25 -72.85
CA GLU A 481 -57.85 9.29 -72.78
C GLU A 481 -56.53 9.87 -73.30
N ARG A 482 -56.58 10.68 -74.38
CA ARG A 482 -55.41 11.45 -74.85
C ARG A 482 -54.98 12.52 -73.86
N ARG A 483 -55.91 13.19 -73.17
CA ARG A 483 -55.59 14.13 -72.08
C ARG A 483 -54.98 13.41 -70.87
N GLN A 484 -55.56 12.29 -70.46
CA GLN A 484 -55.04 11.46 -69.35
C GLN A 484 -53.67 10.87 -69.66
N SER A 485 -53.45 10.34 -70.87
CA SER A 485 -52.13 9.81 -71.27
C SER A 485 -51.07 10.90 -71.42
N ARG A 486 -51.43 12.11 -71.87
CA ARG A 486 -50.52 13.27 -71.86
C ARG A 486 -50.22 13.75 -70.45
N ALA A 487 -51.22 13.80 -69.56
CA ALA A 487 -51.04 14.13 -68.14
C ALA A 487 -50.14 13.10 -67.45
N ALA A 488 -50.39 11.80 -67.63
CA ALA A 488 -49.57 10.72 -67.08
C ALA A 488 -48.12 10.75 -67.60
N LYS A 489 -47.92 11.05 -68.91
CA LYS A 489 -46.56 11.25 -69.45
C LYS A 489 -45.87 12.48 -68.86
N ALA A 490 -46.60 13.58 -68.66
CA ALA A 490 -46.05 14.78 -68.03
C ALA A 490 -45.68 14.53 -66.55
N GLU A 491 -46.50 13.79 -65.81
CA GLU A 491 -46.21 13.38 -64.43
C GLU A 491 -44.99 12.45 -64.36
N LEU A 492 -44.89 11.47 -65.25
CA LEU A 492 -43.72 10.59 -65.32
C LEU A 492 -42.44 11.38 -65.65
N ALA A 493 -42.52 12.35 -66.57
CA ALA A 493 -41.39 13.23 -66.89
C ALA A 493 -40.97 14.08 -65.69
N ARG A 494 -41.94 14.68 -64.95
CA ARG A 494 -41.69 15.43 -63.71
C ARG A 494 -41.07 14.54 -62.64
N HIS A 495 -41.55 13.31 -62.47
CA HIS A 495 -41.00 12.35 -61.52
C HIS A 495 -39.55 11.96 -61.88
N MET A 496 -39.27 11.68 -63.16
CA MET A 496 -37.91 11.39 -63.63
C MET A 496 -36.96 12.58 -63.46
N GLN A 497 -37.43 13.80 -63.71
CA GLN A 497 -36.65 15.02 -63.49
C GLN A 497 -36.37 15.26 -62.00
N ALA A 498 -37.37 15.05 -61.14
CA ALA A 498 -37.21 15.10 -59.68
C ALA A 498 -36.23 14.03 -59.17
N GLN A 499 -36.26 12.81 -59.72
CA GLN A 499 -35.29 11.76 -59.38
C GLN A 499 -33.86 12.14 -59.79
N LYS A 500 -33.67 12.72 -61.00
CA LYS A 500 -32.36 13.21 -61.43
C LYS A 500 -31.84 14.33 -60.52
N ALA A 501 -32.70 15.28 -60.14
CA ALA A 501 -32.33 16.34 -59.19
C ALA A 501 -31.94 15.79 -57.81
N ARG A 502 -32.70 14.82 -57.27
CA ARG A 502 -32.35 14.13 -56.01
C ARG A 502 -31.02 13.38 -56.10
N ALA A 503 -30.75 12.71 -57.23
CA ALA A 503 -29.48 12.02 -57.45
C ALA A 503 -28.29 12.99 -57.52
N ALA A 504 -28.44 14.12 -58.20
CA ALA A 504 -27.42 15.18 -58.26
C ALA A 504 -27.14 15.78 -56.88
N HIS A 505 -28.18 16.10 -56.10
CA HIS A 505 -28.02 16.57 -54.71
C HIS A 505 -27.30 15.54 -53.83
N LYS A 506 -27.65 14.26 -53.95
CA LYS A 506 -26.99 13.19 -53.19
C LYS A 506 -25.51 13.05 -53.57
N ALA A 507 -25.17 13.19 -54.85
CA ALA A 507 -23.79 13.15 -55.32
C ALA A 507 -22.98 14.34 -54.77
N GLN A 508 -23.53 15.56 -54.80
CA GLN A 508 -22.88 16.74 -54.22
C GLN A 508 -22.70 16.61 -52.70
N ALA A 509 -23.71 16.12 -51.98
CA ALA A 509 -23.61 15.89 -50.54
C ALA A 509 -22.51 14.86 -50.19
N LEU A 510 -22.38 13.80 -50.97
CA LEU A 510 -21.30 12.81 -50.81
C LEU A 510 -19.91 13.40 -51.09
N GLN A 511 -19.78 14.27 -52.09
CA GLN A 511 -18.52 14.96 -52.37
C GLN A 511 -18.12 15.90 -51.22
N LYS A 512 -19.08 16.68 -50.69
CA LYS A 512 -18.86 17.55 -49.53
C LYS A 512 -18.44 16.75 -48.29
N ALA A 513 -19.15 15.66 -47.98
CA ALA A 513 -18.81 14.79 -46.86
C ALA A 513 -17.40 14.16 -47.00
N ARG A 514 -17.00 13.78 -48.22
CA ARG A 514 -15.64 13.27 -48.49
C ARG A 514 -14.58 14.35 -48.28
N ALA A 515 -14.85 15.59 -48.71
CA ALA A 515 -13.94 16.72 -48.51
C ALA A 515 -13.77 17.05 -47.01
N GLU A 516 -14.87 17.09 -46.26
CA GLU A 516 -14.86 17.30 -44.80
C GLU A 516 -14.08 16.19 -44.08
N HIS A 517 -14.31 14.93 -44.43
CA HIS A 517 -13.57 13.81 -43.85
C HIS A 517 -12.06 13.90 -44.16
N LYS A 518 -11.69 14.29 -45.39
CA LYS A 518 -10.28 14.50 -45.76
C LYS A 518 -9.64 15.65 -44.97
N ALA A 519 -10.37 16.75 -44.78
CA ALA A 519 -9.91 17.88 -43.97
C ALA A 519 -9.70 17.49 -42.49
N GLN A 520 -10.66 16.75 -41.90
CA GLN A 520 -10.54 16.23 -40.55
C GLN A 520 -9.36 15.25 -40.40
N ALA A 521 -9.13 14.39 -41.39
CA ALA A 521 -7.99 13.47 -41.41
C ALA A 521 -6.65 14.22 -41.43
N LEU A 522 -6.53 15.27 -42.24
CA LEU A 522 -5.34 16.13 -42.29
C LEU A 522 -5.11 16.87 -40.97
N GLN A 523 -6.18 17.39 -40.34
CA GLN A 523 -6.08 18.05 -39.03
C GLN A 523 -5.62 17.08 -37.94
N LYS A 524 -6.16 15.85 -37.93
CA LYS A 524 -5.71 14.79 -37.01
C LYS A 524 -4.25 14.41 -37.25
N ALA A 525 -3.81 14.32 -38.50
CA ALA A 525 -2.42 14.02 -38.85
C ALA A 525 -1.46 15.14 -38.37
N ARG A 526 -1.81 16.42 -38.58
CA ARG A 526 -1.03 17.56 -38.08
C ARG A 526 -0.95 17.57 -36.55
N ALA A 527 -2.07 17.33 -35.86
CA ALA A 527 -2.08 17.24 -34.40
C ALA A 527 -1.22 16.07 -33.89
N ALA A 528 -1.22 14.92 -34.58
CA ALA A 528 -0.35 13.79 -34.23
C ALA A 528 1.14 14.13 -34.42
N GLN A 529 1.50 14.82 -35.50
CA GLN A 529 2.87 15.28 -35.74
C GLN A 529 3.34 16.28 -34.67
N ALA A 530 2.52 17.28 -34.32
CA ALA A 530 2.83 18.24 -33.25
C ALA A 530 3.05 17.54 -31.89
N ARG A 531 2.19 16.56 -31.56
CA ARG A 531 2.36 15.74 -30.34
C ARG A 531 3.66 14.93 -30.37
N ALA A 532 4.03 14.38 -31.52
CA ALA A 532 5.28 13.64 -31.67
C ALA A 532 6.52 14.54 -31.52
N GLN A 533 6.49 15.77 -32.06
CA GLN A 533 7.55 16.75 -31.89
C GLN A 533 7.71 17.17 -30.42
N HIS A 534 6.61 17.54 -29.76
CA HIS A 534 6.64 17.89 -28.33
C HIS A 534 7.12 16.72 -27.45
N ALA A 535 6.77 15.47 -27.80
CA ALA A 535 7.28 14.28 -27.11
C ALA A 535 8.81 14.11 -27.28
N ARG A 536 9.35 14.38 -28.47
CA ARG A 536 10.80 14.36 -28.75
C ARG A 536 11.54 15.44 -27.98
N GLU A 537 11.01 16.67 -27.95
CA GLU A 537 11.58 17.76 -27.16
C GLU A 537 11.59 17.45 -25.67
N LYS A 538 10.48 16.93 -25.14
CA LYS A 538 10.40 16.51 -23.73
C LYS A 538 11.41 15.40 -23.41
N ALA A 539 11.58 14.43 -24.30
CA ALA A 539 12.59 13.38 -24.15
C ALA A 539 14.02 13.95 -24.17
N HIS A 540 14.29 14.93 -25.05
CA HIS A 540 15.57 15.63 -25.11
C HIS A 540 15.87 16.41 -23.83
N ARG A 541 14.92 17.23 -23.34
CA ARG A 541 15.02 17.95 -22.07
C ARG A 541 15.25 16.99 -20.89
N GLN A 542 14.56 15.85 -20.88
CA GLN A 542 14.76 14.83 -19.84
C GLN A 542 16.16 14.20 -19.91
N LYS A 543 16.69 13.94 -21.11
CA LYS A 543 18.06 13.44 -21.29
C LYS A 543 19.09 14.47 -20.79
N GLN A 544 18.92 15.75 -21.15
CA GLN A 544 19.77 16.84 -20.67
C GLN A 544 19.71 16.96 -19.13
N ALA A 545 18.53 16.92 -18.53
CA ALA A 545 18.37 16.96 -17.07
C ALA A 545 19.05 15.77 -16.36
N ARG A 546 18.98 14.56 -16.94
CA ARG A 546 19.70 13.38 -16.42
C ARG A 546 21.21 13.54 -16.49
N ASN A 547 21.72 14.08 -17.60
CA ASN A 547 23.15 14.35 -17.77
C ASN A 547 23.62 15.42 -16.77
N ALA A 548 22.88 16.52 -16.62
CA ALA A 548 23.18 17.56 -15.63
C ALA A 548 23.17 17.00 -14.18
N ALA A 549 22.20 16.13 -13.85
CA ALA A 549 22.17 15.46 -12.55
C ALA A 549 23.36 14.51 -12.33
N LYS A 550 23.83 13.82 -13.38
CA LYS A 550 25.03 12.97 -13.32
C LYS A 550 26.28 13.81 -13.04
N VAL A 551 26.45 14.94 -13.72
CA VAL A 551 27.57 15.87 -13.50
C VAL A 551 27.54 16.42 -12.07
N ARG A 552 26.38 16.88 -11.58
CA ARG A 552 26.24 17.35 -10.18
C ARG A 552 26.59 16.26 -9.16
N ARG A 553 26.19 15.00 -9.39
CA ARG A 553 26.58 13.88 -8.53
C ARG A 553 28.09 13.63 -8.53
N GLN A 554 28.73 13.71 -9.70
CA GLN A 554 30.19 13.57 -9.80
C GLN A 554 30.92 14.70 -9.07
N GLN A 555 30.44 15.94 -9.20
CA GLN A 555 30.99 17.09 -8.46
C GLN A 555 30.82 16.93 -6.94
N MET A 556 29.65 16.50 -6.47
CA MET A 556 29.40 16.23 -5.05
C MET A 556 30.27 15.08 -4.52
N ALA A 557 30.49 14.03 -5.33
CA ALA A 557 31.38 12.93 -4.97
C ALA A 557 32.83 13.41 -4.80
N ARG A 558 33.34 14.22 -5.74
CA ARG A 558 34.68 14.83 -5.65
C ARG A 558 34.81 15.73 -4.42
N LYS A 559 33.82 16.58 -4.13
CA LYS A 559 33.80 17.42 -2.91
C LYS A 559 33.80 16.57 -1.63
N ALA A 560 33.02 15.49 -1.61
CA ALA A 560 32.98 14.57 -0.46
C ALA A 560 34.33 13.84 -0.27
N GLU A 561 35.00 13.46 -1.35
CA GLU A 561 36.32 12.86 -1.31
C GLU A 561 37.38 13.83 -0.78
N GLN A 562 37.40 15.07 -1.28
CA GLN A 562 38.25 16.14 -0.77
C GLN A 562 38.02 16.40 0.73
N ALA A 563 36.76 16.42 1.17
CA ALA A 563 36.41 16.58 2.57
C ALA A 563 36.93 15.41 3.43
N ARG A 564 36.85 14.16 2.93
CA ARG A 564 37.41 12.98 3.61
C ARG A 564 38.93 13.05 3.72
N GLN A 565 39.62 13.46 2.64
CA GLN A 565 41.07 13.64 2.67
C GLN A 565 41.48 14.73 3.67
N ALA A 566 40.75 15.85 3.72
CA ALA A 566 40.99 16.90 4.70
C ALA A 566 40.77 16.42 6.15
N GLN A 567 39.73 15.62 6.39
CA GLN A 567 39.49 15.00 7.69
C GLN A 567 40.57 14.00 8.08
N ALA A 568 41.06 13.19 7.14
CA ALA A 568 42.16 12.25 7.36
C ALA A 568 43.45 12.99 7.77
N ARG A 569 43.82 14.05 7.05
CA ARG A 569 44.97 14.91 7.39
C ARG A 569 44.83 15.52 8.79
N LYS A 570 43.64 16.00 9.15
CA LYS A 570 43.37 16.52 10.51
C LYS A 570 43.50 15.43 11.58
N ALA A 571 43.05 14.21 11.30
CA ALA A 571 43.17 13.09 12.22
C ALA A 571 44.63 12.67 12.43
N GLU A 572 45.42 12.64 11.36
CA GLU A 572 46.86 12.36 11.40
C GLU A 572 47.63 13.42 12.19
N ALA A 573 47.36 14.71 11.94
CA ALA A 573 47.95 15.80 12.72
C ALA A 573 47.63 15.68 14.22
N ARG A 574 46.39 15.32 14.58
CA ARG A 574 46.00 15.08 15.97
C ARG A 574 46.72 13.87 16.58
N ALA A 575 46.93 12.81 15.80
CA ALA A 575 47.66 11.63 16.26
C ALA A 575 49.14 11.95 16.53
N LEU A 576 49.78 12.74 15.66
CA LEU A 576 51.16 13.22 15.86
C LEU A 576 51.25 14.14 17.10
N ALA A 577 50.31 15.05 17.29
CA ALA A 577 50.26 15.91 18.48
C ALA A 577 50.14 15.09 19.77
N ARG A 578 49.27 14.06 19.80
CA ARG A 578 49.15 13.15 20.95
C ARG A 578 50.43 12.38 21.23
N LYS A 579 51.13 11.89 20.19
CA LYS A 579 52.43 11.21 20.35
C LYS A 579 53.47 12.16 20.95
N ALA A 580 53.53 13.41 20.48
CA ALA A 580 54.44 14.42 21.02
C ALA A 580 54.12 14.74 22.50
N GLU A 581 52.84 14.84 22.85
CA GLU A 581 52.42 15.04 24.24
C GLU A 581 52.80 13.85 25.13
N GLN A 582 52.57 12.62 24.69
CA GLN A 582 52.99 11.41 25.41
C GLN A 582 54.50 11.38 25.62
N ALA A 583 55.30 11.74 24.61
CA ALA A 583 56.75 11.85 24.75
C ALA A 583 57.16 12.88 25.82
N ARG A 584 56.50 14.05 25.84
CA ARG A 584 56.72 15.08 26.88
C ARG A 584 56.34 14.57 28.28
N GLN A 585 55.23 13.85 28.42
CA GLN A 585 54.82 13.27 29.70
C GLN A 585 55.83 12.22 30.19
N VAL A 586 56.37 11.37 29.30
CA VAL A 586 57.43 10.41 29.64
C VAL A 586 58.70 11.13 30.09
N GLN A 587 59.13 12.18 29.39
CA GLN A 587 60.28 12.99 29.80
C GLN A 587 60.05 13.68 31.16
N ALA A 588 58.86 14.23 31.40
CA ALA A 588 58.50 14.84 32.67
C ALA A 588 58.51 13.82 33.82
N ARG A 589 58.00 12.59 33.61
CA ARG A 589 58.07 11.50 34.59
C ARG A 589 59.52 11.12 34.90
N LYS A 590 60.37 11.00 33.87
CA LYS A 590 61.81 10.75 34.06
C LYS A 590 62.47 11.87 34.88
N ALA A 591 62.20 13.13 34.56
CA ALA A 591 62.71 14.27 35.32
C ALA A 591 62.27 14.25 36.79
N ARG A 592 60.96 14.00 37.05
CA ARG A 592 60.43 13.84 38.42
C ARG A 592 61.10 12.70 39.18
N SER A 593 61.30 11.55 38.54
CA SER A 593 61.98 10.40 39.18
C SER A 593 63.42 10.73 39.57
N ARG A 594 64.15 11.47 38.72
CA ARG A 594 65.51 11.94 39.02
C ARG A 594 65.53 12.92 40.19
N ALA A 595 64.60 13.88 40.21
CA ALA A 595 64.46 14.83 41.31
C ALA A 595 64.13 14.14 42.65
N LEU A 596 63.23 13.16 42.64
CA LEU A 596 62.91 12.36 43.83
C LEU A 596 64.12 11.53 44.31
N ALA A 597 64.87 10.92 43.39
CA ALA A 597 66.09 10.18 43.74
C ALA A 597 67.17 11.10 44.34
N GLN A 598 67.32 12.33 43.82
CA GLN A 598 68.21 13.33 44.40
C GLN A 598 67.77 13.75 45.81
N LYS A 599 66.47 14.01 46.01
CA LYS A 599 65.91 14.33 47.33
C LYS A 599 66.11 13.19 48.34
N ALA A 600 65.88 11.94 47.92
CA ALA A 600 66.13 10.77 48.76
C ALA A 600 67.61 10.65 49.16
N LYS A 601 68.54 10.89 48.23
CA LYS A 601 69.99 10.94 48.54
C LYS A 601 70.32 12.05 49.55
N GLN A 602 69.72 13.24 49.41
CA GLN A 602 69.91 14.33 50.37
C GLN A 602 69.37 13.98 51.76
N GLN A 603 68.18 13.38 51.85
CA GLN A 603 67.60 12.92 53.11
C GLN A 603 68.46 11.83 53.77
N ALA A 604 68.97 10.87 53.00
CA ALA A 604 69.88 9.84 53.51
C ALA A 604 71.17 10.46 54.10
N ARG A 605 71.77 11.46 53.42
CA ARG A 605 72.93 12.20 53.94
C ARG A 605 72.59 12.95 55.23
N GLN A 606 71.43 13.59 55.31
CA GLN A 606 70.97 14.26 56.54
C GLN A 606 70.77 13.27 57.70
N GLN A 607 70.20 12.09 57.43
CA GLN A 607 70.04 11.04 58.43
C GLN A 607 71.38 10.49 58.92
N GLN A 608 72.33 10.24 58.02
CA GLN A 608 73.69 9.83 58.38
C GLN A 608 74.38 10.90 59.25
N ALA A 609 74.26 12.18 58.90
CA ALA A 609 74.79 13.27 59.71
C ALA A 609 74.17 13.29 61.12
N ARG A 610 72.84 13.14 61.25
CA ARG A 610 72.15 13.03 62.54
C ARG A 610 72.65 11.83 63.35
N GLN A 611 72.81 10.67 62.71
CA GLN A 611 73.35 9.48 63.39
C GLN A 611 74.78 9.70 63.88
N GLN A 612 75.63 10.40 63.13
CA GLN A 612 76.98 10.75 63.57
C GLN A 612 76.97 11.69 64.77
N VAL A 613 76.10 12.71 64.78
CA VAL A 613 75.92 13.62 65.93
C VAL A 613 75.45 12.83 67.16
N ASN A 614 74.45 11.96 67.01
CA ASN A 614 73.97 11.11 68.10
C ASN A 614 75.05 10.17 68.63
N ARG A 615 75.86 9.56 67.75
CA ARG A 615 77.02 8.74 68.15
C ARG A 615 78.04 9.55 68.93
N ARG A 616 78.36 10.78 68.51
CA ARG A 616 79.26 11.68 69.26
C ARG A 616 78.69 12.04 70.63
N HIS A 617 77.39 12.36 70.71
CA HIS A 617 76.70 12.61 71.98
C HIS A 617 76.73 11.40 72.91
N ALA A 618 76.45 10.20 72.40
CA ALA A 618 76.49 8.96 73.18
C ALA A 618 77.91 8.66 73.69
N GLN A 619 78.94 8.87 72.87
CA GLN A 619 80.34 8.75 73.28
C GLN A 619 80.72 9.77 74.36
N GLN A 620 80.26 11.02 74.24
CA GLN A 620 80.48 12.04 75.28
C GLN A 620 79.79 11.66 76.60
N GLN A 621 78.54 11.21 76.55
CA GLN A 621 77.82 10.74 77.74
C GLN A 621 78.51 9.52 78.37
N ALA A 622 79.00 8.58 77.57
CA ALA A 622 79.76 7.43 78.07
C ALA A 622 81.06 7.87 78.78
N LYS A 623 81.81 8.83 78.21
CA LYS A 623 82.99 9.43 78.86
C LYS A 623 82.65 10.13 80.17
N GLN A 624 81.55 10.89 80.21
CA GLN A 624 81.07 11.53 81.44
C GLN A 624 80.70 10.49 82.51
N ARG A 625 79.98 9.42 82.14
CA ARG A 625 79.65 8.31 83.04
C ARG A 625 80.90 7.63 83.59
N GLN A 626 81.90 7.35 82.75
CA GLN A 626 83.19 6.79 83.18
C GLN A 626 83.93 7.75 84.12
N ALA A 627 83.93 9.06 83.86
CA ALA A 627 84.53 10.05 84.74
C ALA A 627 83.82 10.12 86.11
N HIS A 628 82.48 10.06 86.12
CA HIS A 628 81.69 9.95 87.35
C HIS A 628 81.99 8.67 88.13
N GLN A 629 82.07 7.52 87.45
CA GLN A 629 82.45 6.25 88.06
C GLN A 629 83.86 6.31 88.67
N ARG A 630 84.85 6.86 87.95
CA ARG A 630 86.21 7.07 88.47
C ARG A 630 86.22 7.99 89.68
N ARG A 631 85.46 9.08 89.67
CA ARG A 631 85.31 9.98 90.84
C ARG A 631 84.65 9.26 92.02
N ALA A 632 83.64 8.42 91.77
CA ALA A 632 82.97 7.63 92.82
C ALA A 632 83.92 6.59 93.43
N GLN A 633 84.68 5.87 92.59
CA GLN A 633 85.72 4.93 93.01
C GLN A 633 86.81 5.64 93.81
N PHE A 634 87.27 6.81 93.37
CA PHE A 634 88.23 7.63 94.10
C PHE A 634 87.69 8.08 95.47
N ARG A 635 86.42 8.49 95.55
CA ARG A 635 85.76 8.82 96.82
C ARG A 635 85.65 7.60 97.74
N GLN A 636 85.32 6.43 97.20
CA GLN A 636 85.32 5.18 97.97
C GLN A 636 86.72 4.80 98.47
N ALA A 637 87.75 4.92 97.62
CA ALA A 637 89.14 4.67 98.00
C ALA A 637 89.60 5.65 99.10
N LYS A 638 89.25 6.93 98.99
CA LYS A 638 89.53 7.94 100.01
C LYS A 638 88.83 7.63 101.33
N ARG A 639 87.55 7.21 101.29
CA ARG A 639 86.81 6.76 102.48
C ARG A 639 87.44 5.52 103.12
N ARG A 640 87.88 4.55 102.32
CA ARG A 640 88.62 3.36 102.81
C ARG A 640 89.95 3.74 103.45
N ALA A 641 90.72 4.64 102.83
CA ALA A 641 91.99 5.13 103.40
C ALA A 641 91.77 5.93 104.70
N GLN A 642 90.68 6.72 104.80
CA GLN A 642 90.29 7.39 106.04
C GLN A 642 89.85 6.39 107.11
N ALA A 643 89.06 5.36 106.75
CA ALA A 643 88.67 4.30 107.67
C ALA A 643 89.90 3.52 108.19
N GLN A 644 90.85 3.18 107.32
CA GLN A 644 92.12 2.55 107.69
C GLN A 644 92.99 3.46 108.58
N ARG A 645 92.98 4.78 108.36
CA ARG A 645 93.64 5.74 109.28
C ARG A 645 92.97 5.81 110.65
N HIS A 646 91.64 5.74 110.70
CA HIS A 646 90.90 5.65 111.97
C HIS A 646 91.16 4.31 112.68
N GLU A 647 91.28 3.21 111.92
CA GLU A 647 91.62 1.90 112.46
C GLU A 647 93.07 1.84 112.96
N ALA A 648 94.01 2.45 112.23
CA ALA A 648 95.41 2.59 112.65
C ALA A 648 95.54 3.45 113.93
N ARG A 649 94.77 4.53 114.05
CA ARG A 649 94.68 5.32 115.30
C ARG A 649 94.02 4.56 116.45
N ARG A 650 93.13 3.60 116.16
CA ARG A 650 92.55 2.71 117.18
C ARG A 650 93.53 1.62 117.64
N LYS A 651 94.46 1.20 116.77
CA LYS A 651 95.48 0.18 117.09
C LYS A 651 96.76 0.74 117.74
N THR A 652 96.97 2.06 117.75
CA THR A 652 98.10 2.72 118.47
C THR A 652 97.71 3.45 119.76
N GLY A 653 96.44 3.38 120.18
CA GLY A 653 95.97 3.92 121.46
C GLY A 653 95.47 2.79 122.36
N GLY A 654 96.38 1.95 122.85
CA GLY A 654 95.98 0.80 123.68
C GLY A 654 97.10 -0.14 124.07
N HIS A 655 98.22 0.39 124.56
CA HIS A 655 99.08 -0.23 125.58
C HIS A 655 100.31 0.65 125.79
N LEU A 656 100.32 1.37 126.91
CA LEU A 656 101.42 1.43 127.88
C LEU A 656 100.99 2.40 128.98
N ALA A 657 100.17 1.86 129.89
CA ALA A 657 100.19 2.21 131.29
C ALA A 657 101.07 1.15 131.96
N HIS A 658 102.33 1.51 132.20
CA HIS A 658 103.13 1.08 133.34
C HIS A 658 104.08 2.26 133.62
N ASN A 659 103.95 2.75 134.86
CA ASN A 659 104.40 4.02 135.45
C ASN A 659 103.71 5.30 134.98
#